data_AF-A0A2V6RJ57-F1
#
_entry.id   AF-A0A2V6RJ57-F1
#
_cell.length_a   1.000
_cell.length_b   1.000
_cell.length_c   1.000
_cell.angle_alpha   90.00
_cell.angle_beta   90.00
_cell.angle_gamma   90.00
#
_symmetry.space_group_name_H-M   'P 1'
#
loop_
_entity.id
_entity.type
_entity.pdbx_description
1 polymer ?
#
loop_
_entity_poly.entity_id
_entity_poly.type
_entity_poly.pdbx_seq_one_letter_code
_entity_poly.pdbx_strand_id
1 'polypeptide(L)'
;MKCPRCQQANPTDARFCPGCGAHLVLACGSCGAELPGGARFCPQCGQPAAAGTTALPRSPAPETYTPRHLVEKILTSKAALEGERKQVTILFADLKGSMELLADRDPEEARKILDPVLEYMMEAVHRYEGLVNQVMGDGIMALFGAPVAHEDHAVRACYSALRMQEAVKRYAEEARRAHGVNVQIRVGLNSGEVVVRAIGSDLHMDYTAVGQTTHLAARMEQFASPGSILLAPATLALVEGYVAVKPLGLVPVKGLADAVEVYEVTGTGPARTRLQAAARRGLTRFVGRDAELEHLRRAQQLAGRGHGQLVAVVGEAGVGKSRLVYELTHSHRMQGWLVLESASASYGKAASYLPVIDLLKGYFKIQDRDDLREIREKVTGKLLALDEALKPTLPALLTLLDVPVDDAAWRTLDPTERRQRTLDAVTRLLLREAREQAVLLIVEDLHWIDSETQALLDGLIDSLGSASLLLLVNYRPEYRHAWGGKTYYGQIWLDVLPVASAGELLDALLGDGPGLAPLKQLLVKHGNPFFLEETVQTLVETKVLGGERGRHRLTQPVHAIQVPASVQAMLAARIDRLSSEDKRLLQVASVIGNDVPFALLQAIVDLPDDALHRGLDHLQVAEFLYKTGLFPELEYSFKHALTHDVTYGGLLQEQRRGLHARVVAALETLYRDRLGEQIEGLAHHALRGELGERAVPYLRQAGLKAAARSALPDARAWFEQALGLLTAMPESEATLQQAFEIRLELRPVLNQLGEVRQQLERLREAEGLAQRLNDERRLGRVYAFSTNIHALLGELDEARASGTRALAIARELGDLELRILATTYLEQVQYFRGEYERVVELATDNLAALPADRAYEYLGSSAPASIYDRFWLVVSLAQLGRFAEAAEYEAEAIRLAESTRHAFTIGRAHHAAGVLHLLKGDWAKARSLLEHGIGLYRTGNVVLALPSAVAASAWVLAQLDEASEALNRLREGEQLLERQAARGIVGQHDWAYHTLGRACLLLGRLDEARRLGARVVESLPSQPGFAAHAWHLLGDVATHADRVDAESGEAHYRKTLALAEPRGMRPLVAHCHLGLGKLHRRIGKPQQAQEHLRTATMMYREMDMAFWLEKAETEMEELA
;
A
#
# COMPACT_ATOMS: atom_id res chain seq x y z
N MET A 1 -0.95 79.76 -28.58
CA MET A 1 -1.39 78.50 -27.92
C MET A 1 -2.58 78.77 -26.99
N LYS A 2 -3.55 77.85 -26.87
CA LYS A 2 -4.67 78.01 -25.91
C LYS A 2 -4.24 77.53 -24.53
N CYS A 3 -4.59 78.26 -23.48
CA CYS A 3 -4.34 77.83 -22.11
C CYS A 3 -5.14 76.54 -21.82
N PRO A 4 -4.52 75.46 -21.33
CA PRO A 4 -5.24 74.22 -21.02
C PRO A 4 -6.24 74.39 -19.87
N ARG A 5 -6.06 75.43 -19.04
CA ARG A 5 -6.91 75.72 -17.87
C ARG A 5 -8.11 76.61 -18.19
N CYS A 6 -7.90 77.74 -18.88
CA CYS A 6 -8.97 78.71 -19.16
C CYS A 6 -9.30 78.87 -20.66
N GLN A 7 -8.68 78.09 -21.54
CA GLN A 7 -8.85 78.13 -23.00
C GLN A 7 -8.50 79.46 -23.69
N GLN A 8 -8.03 80.47 -22.95
CA GLN A 8 -7.63 81.76 -23.51
C GLN A 8 -6.46 81.61 -24.48
N ALA A 9 -6.53 82.29 -25.63
CA ALA A 9 -5.48 82.30 -26.62
C ALA A 9 -4.30 83.18 -26.16
N ASN A 10 -3.11 82.60 -26.13
CA ASN A 10 -1.87 83.26 -25.71
C ASN A 10 -0.83 83.24 -26.85
N PRO A 11 0.07 84.23 -26.90
CA PRO A 11 1.27 84.19 -27.76
C PRO A 11 2.10 82.91 -27.54
N THR A 12 2.83 82.45 -28.55
CA THR A 12 3.61 81.19 -28.49
C THR A 12 4.85 81.26 -27.59
N ASP A 13 5.29 82.47 -27.24
CA ASP A 13 6.41 82.77 -26.35
C ASP A 13 5.97 83.10 -24.90
N ALA A 14 4.66 83.14 -24.63
CA ALA A 14 4.12 83.41 -23.31
C ALA A 14 4.35 82.22 -22.36
N ARG A 15 5.16 82.41 -21.31
CA ARG A 15 5.43 81.37 -20.29
C ARG A 15 4.28 81.12 -19.32
N PHE A 16 3.44 82.14 -19.11
CA PHE A 16 2.27 82.09 -18.24
C PHE A 16 1.06 82.66 -18.96
N CYS A 17 -0.13 82.13 -18.64
CA CYS A 17 -1.37 82.68 -19.17
C CYS A 17 -1.73 83.99 -18.43
N PRO A 18 -1.83 85.15 -19.10
CA PRO A 18 -2.23 86.41 -18.49
C PRO A 18 -3.66 86.38 -17.93
N GLY A 19 -4.52 85.45 -18.38
CA GLY A 19 -5.89 85.33 -17.89
C GLY A 19 -6.06 84.53 -16.59
N CYS A 20 -5.18 83.55 -16.29
CA CYS A 20 -5.34 82.69 -15.11
C CYS A 20 -4.04 82.30 -14.39
N GLY A 21 -2.89 82.83 -14.83
CA GLY A 21 -1.58 82.55 -14.24
C GLY A 21 -1.01 81.15 -14.48
N ALA A 22 -1.70 80.28 -15.24
CA ALA A 22 -1.23 78.92 -15.50
C ALA A 22 0.06 78.91 -16.34
N HIS A 23 1.05 78.10 -15.95
CA HIS A 23 2.28 77.87 -16.72
C HIS A 23 1.96 77.21 -18.06
N LEU A 24 2.46 77.76 -19.16
CA LEU A 24 2.13 77.34 -20.52
C LEU A 24 3.26 76.53 -21.19
N VAL A 25 4.46 76.53 -20.62
CA VAL A 25 5.60 75.75 -21.12
C VAL A 25 5.55 74.34 -20.54
N LEU A 26 5.66 73.32 -21.39
CA LEU A 26 5.74 71.91 -21.01
C LEU A 26 7.18 71.59 -20.58
N ALA A 27 7.35 70.78 -19.53
CA ALA A 27 8.66 70.21 -19.21
C ALA A 27 8.76 68.81 -19.81
N CYS A 28 9.95 68.42 -20.26
CA CYS A 28 10.22 67.04 -20.65
C CYS A 28 10.02 66.11 -19.45
N GLY A 29 9.12 65.12 -19.58
CA GLY A 29 8.87 64.14 -18.50
C GLY A 29 10.06 63.25 -18.15
N SER A 30 11.13 63.27 -18.95
CA SER A 30 12.35 62.48 -18.71
C SER A 30 13.50 63.29 -18.13
N CYS A 31 13.79 64.50 -18.63
CA CYS A 31 14.95 65.30 -18.18
C CYS A 31 14.58 66.65 -17.54
N GLY A 32 13.31 67.02 -17.47
CA GLY A 32 12.84 68.27 -16.87
C GLY A 32 13.09 69.54 -17.69
N ALA A 33 13.72 69.46 -18.86
CA ALA A 33 13.99 70.63 -19.71
C ALA A 33 12.71 71.26 -20.27
N GLU A 34 12.66 72.59 -20.31
CA GLU A 34 11.55 73.34 -20.92
C GLU A 34 11.44 73.05 -22.43
N LEU A 35 10.26 72.62 -22.86
CA LEU A 35 9.95 72.31 -24.26
C LEU A 35 9.31 73.53 -24.93
N PRO A 36 9.85 74.01 -26.08
CA PRO A 36 9.19 75.03 -26.88
C PRO A 36 7.80 74.56 -27.33
N GLY A 37 6.83 75.47 -27.36
CA GLY A 37 5.45 75.14 -27.78
C GLY A 37 5.41 74.55 -29.19
N GLY A 38 5.07 73.26 -29.30
CA GLY A 38 5.01 72.51 -30.56
C GLY A 38 6.19 71.55 -30.83
N ALA A 39 7.16 71.45 -29.93
CA ALA A 39 8.25 70.48 -30.05
C ALA A 39 7.70 69.03 -30.00
N ARG A 40 8.02 68.21 -31.01
CA ARG A 40 7.67 66.77 -31.05
C ARG A 40 8.69 65.90 -30.31
N PHE A 41 9.89 66.42 -30.09
CA PHE A 41 10.98 65.76 -29.37
C PHE A 41 11.70 66.78 -28.49
N CYS A 42 12.23 66.33 -27.36
CA CYS A 42 13.05 67.14 -26.48
C CYS A 42 14.39 67.45 -27.17
N PRO A 43 14.75 68.73 -27.38
CA PRO A 43 16.00 69.10 -28.04
C PRO A 43 17.24 68.77 -27.20
N GLN A 44 17.10 68.47 -25.90
CA GLN A 44 18.21 68.07 -25.04
C GLN A 44 18.43 66.56 -24.95
N CYS A 45 17.36 65.75 -24.89
CA CYS A 45 17.48 64.31 -24.61
C CYS A 45 16.83 63.41 -25.67
N GLY A 46 16.23 63.97 -26.73
CA GLY A 46 15.65 63.22 -27.85
C GLY A 46 14.32 62.50 -27.56
N GLN A 47 13.81 62.56 -26.32
CA GLN A 47 12.54 61.91 -25.94
C GLN A 47 11.33 62.57 -26.65
N PRO A 48 10.35 61.80 -27.15
CA PRO A 48 9.14 62.35 -27.75
C PRO A 48 8.33 63.15 -26.73
N ALA A 49 7.91 64.36 -27.10
CA ALA A 49 7.01 65.15 -26.28
C ALA A 49 5.59 64.58 -26.43
N ALA A 50 5.18 63.72 -25.49
CA ALA A 50 3.89 63.06 -25.53
C ALA A 50 2.73 64.08 -25.58
N ALA A 51 1.92 64.03 -26.63
CA ALA A 51 0.67 64.77 -26.72
C ALA A 51 -0.32 64.17 -25.71
N GLY A 52 -0.64 64.95 -24.66
CA GLY A 52 -1.53 64.50 -23.60
C GLY A 52 -2.96 64.28 -24.08
N THR A 53 -3.40 63.03 -24.08
CA THR A 53 -4.78 62.65 -23.77
C THR A 53 -4.81 62.20 -22.31
N THR A 54 -5.60 62.90 -21.51
CA THR A 54 -5.91 62.57 -20.11
C THR A 54 -6.51 61.16 -20.03
N ALA A 55 -5.71 60.20 -19.55
CA ALA A 55 -6.21 58.91 -19.10
C ALA A 55 -6.82 59.08 -17.69
N LEU A 56 -8.08 58.68 -17.53
CA LEU A 56 -8.66 58.34 -16.24
C LEU A 56 -7.82 57.22 -15.57
N PRO A 57 -7.88 57.03 -14.24
CA PRO A 57 -7.12 55.98 -13.57
C PRO A 57 -7.52 54.62 -14.18
N ARG A 58 -6.60 53.99 -14.90
CA ARG A 58 -6.74 52.64 -15.46
C ARG A 58 -6.27 51.62 -14.42
N SER A 59 -7.03 50.54 -14.24
CA SER A 59 -6.58 49.34 -13.54
C SER A 59 -5.33 48.75 -14.21
N PRO A 60 -4.44 48.05 -13.47
CA PRO A 60 -3.21 47.49 -14.02
C PRO A 60 -3.46 46.43 -15.10
N ALA A 61 -2.60 46.39 -16.13
CA ALA A 61 -2.76 45.61 -17.35
C ALA A 61 -2.62 44.08 -17.16
N PRO A 62 -3.22 43.24 -18.04
CA PRO A 62 -3.13 41.76 -18.01
C PRO A 62 -1.72 41.16 -18.02
N GLU A 63 -0.74 41.90 -18.53
CA GLU A 63 0.67 41.51 -18.62
C GLU A 63 1.33 41.33 -17.26
N THR A 64 0.81 42.00 -16.22
CA THR A 64 1.42 41.99 -14.88
C THR A 64 1.21 40.67 -14.15
N TYR A 65 0.21 39.87 -14.56
CA TYR A 65 -0.21 38.65 -13.85
C TYR A 65 -0.27 37.39 -14.72
N THR A 66 -0.13 37.49 -16.05
CA THR A 66 -0.16 36.33 -16.95
C THR A 66 1.26 35.77 -17.15
N PRO A 67 1.52 34.46 -16.93
CA PRO A 67 2.83 33.85 -17.17
C PRO A 67 3.38 34.09 -18.59
N ARG A 68 4.70 34.35 -18.71
CA ARG A 68 5.35 34.69 -19.99
C ARG A 68 5.10 33.68 -21.11
N HIS A 69 5.06 32.38 -20.80
CA HIS A 69 4.83 31.34 -21.79
C HIS A 69 3.41 31.38 -22.39
N LEU A 70 2.40 31.82 -21.62
CA LEU A 70 1.05 32.07 -22.14
C LEU A 70 1.06 33.31 -23.02
N VAL A 71 1.72 34.39 -22.61
CA VAL A 71 1.87 35.62 -23.43
C VAL A 71 2.52 35.32 -24.79
N GLU A 72 3.55 34.48 -24.84
CA GLU A 72 4.18 34.07 -26.11
C GLU A 72 3.27 33.20 -26.99
N LYS A 73 2.50 32.27 -26.40
CA LYS A 73 1.47 31.49 -27.14
C LYS A 73 0.38 32.40 -27.70
N ILE A 74 0.02 33.46 -26.99
CA ILE A 74 -0.95 34.47 -27.44
C ILE A 74 -0.38 35.26 -28.63
N LEU A 75 0.87 35.75 -28.53
CA LEU A 75 1.55 36.56 -29.55
C LEU A 75 1.85 35.80 -30.85
N THR A 76 2.04 34.48 -30.78
CA THR A 76 2.26 33.62 -31.95
C THR A 76 0.98 33.31 -32.73
N SER A 77 -0.20 33.58 -32.15
CA SER A 77 -1.50 33.40 -32.81
C SER A 77 -1.89 34.62 -33.66
N LYS A 78 -1.44 34.66 -34.92
CA LYS A 78 -1.77 35.73 -35.89
C LYS A 78 -3.29 35.97 -36.09
N ALA A 79 -4.14 35.00 -35.75
CA ALA A 79 -5.59 35.04 -35.93
C ALA A 79 -6.35 35.88 -34.89
N ALA A 80 -5.74 36.29 -33.76
CA ALA A 80 -6.44 37.03 -32.70
C ALA A 80 -6.74 38.51 -33.04
N LEU A 81 -6.13 39.06 -34.10
CA LEU A 81 -6.25 40.46 -34.51
C LEU A 81 -7.51 40.75 -35.37
N GLU A 82 -8.07 39.73 -36.02
CA GLU A 82 -9.33 39.80 -36.78
C GLU A 82 -10.39 39.04 -35.98
N GLY A 83 -11.46 39.71 -35.53
CA GLY A 83 -12.36 39.10 -34.55
C GLY A 83 -12.92 37.72 -34.97
N GLU A 84 -12.65 36.67 -34.18
CA GLU A 84 -12.95 35.27 -34.48
C GLU A 84 -14.03 34.73 -33.54
N ARG A 85 -14.92 33.86 -34.05
CA ARG A 85 -15.83 33.08 -33.19
C ARG A 85 -15.10 31.86 -32.66
N LYS A 86 -15.02 31.72 -31.33
CA LYS A 86 -14.45 30.55 -30.68
C LYS A 86 -15.43 29.93 -29.71
N GLN A 87 -15.43 28.61 -29.67
CA GLN A 87 -16.07 27.87 -28.60
C GLN A 87 -15.19 27.99 -27.35
N VAL A 88 -15.74 28.53 -26.26
CA VAL A 88 -15.00 28.75 -25.01
C VAL A 88 -15.82 28.28 -23.81
N THR A 89 -15.15 28.14 -22.68
CA THR A 89 -15.80 28.09 -21.36
C THR A 89 -15.42 29.31 -20.56
N ILE A 90 -16.43 29.98 -20.02
CA ILE A 90 -16.28 31.18 -19.20
C ILE A 90 -16.48 30.76 -17.75
N LEU A 91 -15.54 31.18 -16.90
CA LEU A 91 -15.57 30.98 -15.46
C LEU A 91 -15.67 32.34 -14.77
N PHE A 92 -16.66 32.49 -13.90
CA PHE A 92 -16.75 33.59 -12.94
C PHE A 92 -16.51 33.03 -11.54
N ALA A 93 -15.63 33.67 -10.77
CA ALA A 93 -15.43 33.37 -9.36
C ALA A 93 -15.49 34.66 -8.55
N ASP A 94 -16.18 34.64 -7.42
CA ASP A 94 -16.42 35.83 -6.59
C ASP A 94 -16.36 35.48 -5.09
N LEU A 95 -15.87 36.41 -4.28
CA LEU A 95 -15.83 36.27 -2.83
C LEU A 95 -17.20 36.59 -2.20
N LYS A 96 -17.73 35.66 -1.42
CA LYS A 96 -18.97 35.93 -0.66
C LYS A 96 -18.71 36.92 0.48
N GLY A 97 -19.54 37.96 0.55
CA GLY A 97 -19.60 38.87 1.71
C GLY A 97 -18.42 39.85 1.79
N SER A 98 -17.75 40.13 0.68
CA SER A 98 -16.66 41.11 0.60
C SER A 98 -17.03 42.46 1.20
N MET A 99 -18.25 42.96 0.95
CA MET A 99 -18.72 44.23 1.51
C MET A 99 -18.85 44.20 3.04
N GLU A 100 -19.27 43.08 3.62
CA GLU A 100 -19.34 42.90 5.08
C GLU A 100 -17.93 42.74 5.68
N LEU A 101 -17.03 42.08 4.97
CA LEU A 101 -15.59 42.00 5.28
C LEU A 101 -14.89 43.36 5.24
N LEU A 102 -15.35 44.26 4.37
CA LEU A 102 -14.81 45.60 4.14
C LEU A 102 -15.43 46.69 5.02
N ALA A 103 -16.63 46.48 5.56
CA ALA A 103 -17.41 47.53 6.22
C ALA A 103 -16.77 48.12 7.50
N ASP A 104 -16.08 47.28 8.29
CA ASP A 104 -15.51 47.65 9.59
C ASP A 104 -13.96 47.58 9.62
N ARG A 105 -13.30 47.52 8.46
CA ARG A 105 -11.83 47.33 8.36
C ARG A 105 -11.15 48.42 7.54
N ASP A 106 -9.89 48.69 7.87
CA ASP A 106 -9.05 49.56 7.05
C ASP A 106 -8.80 48.91 5.67
N PRO A 107 -8.79 49.69 4.56
CA PRO A 107 -8.55 49.18 3.21
C PRO A 107 -7.25 48.36 3.05
N GLU A 108 -6.18 48.67 3.81
CA GLU A 108 -4.94 47.88 3.79
C GLU A 108 -5.10 46.53 4.50
N GLU A 109 -5.85 46.49 5.59
CA GLU A 109 -6.16 45.25 6.31
C GLU A 109 -7.10 44.33 5.52
N ALA A 110 -8.05 44.91 4.79
CA ALA A 110 -8.92 44.15 3.91
C ALA A 110 -8.15 43.56 2.71
N ARG A 111 -7.20 44.32 2.13
CA ARG A 111 -6.32 43.81 1.06
C ARG A 111 -5.46 42.62 1.50
N LYS A 112 -4.94 42.62 2.73
CA LYS A 112 -4.20 41.46 3.28
C LYS A 112 -5.02 40.17 3.31
N ILE A 113 -6.35 40.25 3.27
CA ILE A 113 -7.25 39.10 3.23
C ILE A 113 -7.73 38.80 1.80
N LEU A 114 -7.98 39.85 0.99
CA LEU A 114 -8.49 39.72 -0.37
C LEU A 114 -7.42 39.31 -1.39
N ASP A 115 -6.22 39.88 -1.30
CA ASP A 115 -5.14 39.66 -2.28
C ASP A 115 -4.72 38.18 -2.35
N PRO A 116 -4.52 37.44 -1.24
CA PRO A 116 -4.23 36.01 -1.31
C PRO A 116 -5.35 35.20 -1.97
N VAL A 117 -6.62 35.55 -1.75
CA VAL A 117 -7.76 34.85 -2.36
C VAL A 117 -7.77 35.06 -3.87
N LEU A 118 -7.54 36.28 -4.33
CA LEU A 118 -7.40 36.60 -5.76
C LEU A 118 -6.19 35.86 -6.37
N GLU A 119 -5.05 35.84 -5.69
CA GLU A 119 -3.85 35.12 -6.11
C GLU A 119 -4.11 33.61 -6.27
N TYR A 120 -4.76 32.96 -5.29
CA TYR A 120 -5.13 31.54 -5.39
C TYR A 120 -6.10 31.27 -6.54
N MET A 121 -7.07 32.16 -6.76
CA MET A 121 -8.00 32.04 -7.87
C MET A 121 -7.26 32.15 -9.21
N MET A 122 -6.36 33.11 -9.35
CA MET A 122 -5.57 33.34 -10.56
C MET A 122 -4.56 32.20 -10.82
N GLU A 123 -3.87 31.71 -9.80
CA GLU A 123 -2.97 30.56 -9.90
C GLU A 123 -3.73 29.32 -10.40
N ALA A 124 -4.92 29.07 -9.86
CA ALA A 124 -5.77 27.98 -10.31
C ALA A 124 -6.24 28.14 -11.76
N VAL A 125 -6.49 29.36 -12.26
CA VAL A 125 -6.77 29.59 -13.69
C VAL A 125 -5.55 29.23 -14.54
N HIS A 126 -4.39 29.80 -14.21
CA HIS A 126 -3.17 29.63 -14.98
C HIS A 126 -2.68 28.18 -15.02
N ARG A 127 -2.80 27.45 -13.89
CA ARG A 127 -2.40 26.03 -13.81
C ARG A 127 -3.14 25.14 -14.81
N TYR A 128 -4.37 25.50 -15.16
CA TYR A 128 -5.20 24.77 -16.13
C TYR A 128 -5.13 25.37 -17.55
N GLU A 129 -4.13 26.21 -17.80
CA GLU A 129 -3.92 26.94 -19.06
C GLU A 129 -5.11 27.86 -19.42
N GLY A 130 -5.83 28.36 -18.40
CA GLY A 130 -6.85 29.41 -18.59
C GLY A 130 -6.23 30.81 -18.61
N LEU A 131 -6.97 31.76 -19.18
CA LEU A 131 -6.61 33.18 -19.19
C LEU A 131 -7.51 33.95 -18.21
N VAL A 132 -6.92 34.64 -17.23
CA VAL A 132 -7.66 35.61 -16.42
C VAL A 132 -7.88 36.85 -17.27
N ASN A 133 -9.12 37.04 -17.73
CA ASN A 133 -9.45 38.15 -18.61
C ASN A 133 -9.67 39.46 -17.84
N GLN A 134 -10.31 39.38 -16.67
CA GLN A 134 -10.62 40.56 -15.87
C GLN A 134 -10.64 40.24 -14.38
N VAL A 135 -10.05 41.11 -13.57
CA VAL A 135 -10.23 41.14 -12.11
C VAL A 135 -11.30 42.19 -11.78
N MET A 136 -12.32 41.79 -11.03
CA MET A 136 -13.53 42.57 -10.74
C MET A 136 -13.61 42.93 -9.25
N GLY A 137 -12.54 43.51 -8.70
CA GLY A 137 -12.48 43.84 -7.27
C GLY A 137 -12.22 42.60 -6.42
N ASP A 138 -13.27 41.89 -6.02
CA ASP A 138 -13.29 40.70 -5.16
C ASP A 138 -13.52 39.38 -5.91
N GLY A 139 -13.65 39.45 -7.24
CA GLY A 139 -13.81 38.29 -8.11
C GLY A 139 -12.96 38.36 -9.38
N ILE A 140 -12.97 37.27 -10.15
CA ILE A 140 -12.27 37.13 -11.43
C ILE A 140 -13.19 36.58 -12.52
N MET A 141 -12.92 36.97 -13.76
CA MET A 141 -13.45 36.35 -14.97
C MET A 141 -12.31 35.69 -15.72
N ALA A 142 -12.45 34.40 -16.01
CA ALA A 142 -11.48 33.62 -16.76
C ALA A 142 -12.08 32.97 -18.00
N LEU A 143 -11.24 32.79 -19.01
CA LEU A 143 -11.58 32.20 -20.30
C LEU A 143 -10.72 30.95 -20.52
N PHE A 144 -11.37 29.87 -20.98
CA PHE A 144 -10.73 28.63 -21.39
C PHE A 144 -11.11 28.33 -22.84
N GLY A 145 -10.14 27.93 -23.67
CA GLY A 145 -10.34 27.70 -25.11
C GLY A 145 -10.12 28.94 -25.98
N ALA A 146 -9.75 30.08 -25.39
CA ALA A 146 -9.27 31.26 -26.09
C ALA A 146 -8.18 31.99 -25.28
N PRO A 147 -7.17 32.56 -25.94
CA PRO A 147 -6.93 32.55 -27.40
C PRO A 147 -6.34 31.22 -27.91
N VAL A 148 -5.80 30.38 -27.02
CA VAL A 148 -5.39 29.01 -27.34
C VAL A 148 -6.61 28.11 -27.33
N ALA A 149 -6.91 27.49 -28.48
CA ALA A 149 -8.01 26.54 -28.60
C ALA A 149 -7.63 25.23 -27.91
N HIS A 150 -8.47 24.77 -26.99
CA HIS A 150 -8.33 23.50 -26.29
C HIS A 150 -9.61 22.69 -26.48
N GLU A 151 -9.53 21.46 -26.98
CA GLU A 151 -10.71 20.58 -27.11
C GLU A 151 -11.35 20.28 -25.73
N ASP A 152 -10.55 20.29 -24.66
CA ASP A 152 -10.95 20.02 -23.28
C ASP A 152 -11.17 21.30 -22.45
N HIS A 153 -11.43 22.44 -23.10
CA HIS A 153 -11.58 23.74 -22.45
C HIS A 153 -12.59 23.76 -21.28
N ALA A 154 -13.70 23.05 -21.40
CA ALA A 154 -14.73 22.98 -20.35
C ALA A 154 -14.27 22.16 -19.13
N VAL A 155 -13.52 21.07 -19.36
CA VAL A 155 -12.99 20.22 -18.30
C VAL A 155 -11.96 20.99 -17.48
N ARG A 156 -11.04 21.69 -18.16
CA ARG A 156 -10.03 22.56 -17.54
C ARG A 156 -10.65 23.66 -16.68
N ALA A 157 -11.71 24.30 -17.17
CA ALA A 157 -12.44 25.30 -16.40
C ALA A 157 -13.05 24.70 -15.13
N CYS A 158 -13.65 23.50 -15.20
CA CYS A 158 -14.21 22.84 -14.02
C CYS A 158 -13.14 22.41 -13.01
N TYR A 159 -11.99 21.89 -13.48
CA TYR A 159 -10.87 21.55 -12.60
C TYR A 159 -10.21 22.78 -11.97
N SER A 160 -10.14 23.87 -12.72
CA SER A 160 -9.74 25.18 -12.19
C SER A 160 -10.68 25.62 -11.08
N ALA A 161 -12.01 25.58 -11.31
CA ALA A 161 -13.02 25.91 -10.28
C ALA A 161 -12.90 25.05 -9.02
N LEU A 162 -12.72 23.72 -9.16
CA LEU A 162 -12.51 22.80 -8.05
C LEU A 162 -11.25 23.14 -7.25
N ARG A 163 -10.15 23.45 -7.95
CA ARG A 163 -8.89 23.84 -7.31
C ARG A 163 -9.01 25.20 -6.61
N MET A 164 -9.71 26.17 -7.19
CA MET A 164 -9.97 27.46 -6.57
C MET A 164 -10.70 27.29 -5.24
N GLN A 165 -11.82 26.55 -5.24
CA GLN A 165 -12.61 26.32 -4.03
C GLN A 165 -11.76 25.73 -2.91
N GLU A 166 -10.88 24.80 -3.26
CA GLU A 166 -10.07 24.11 -2.29
C GLU A 166 -8.88 24.93 -1.76
N ALA A 167 -8.18 25.66 -2.63
CA ALA A 167 -7.11 26.57 -2.22
C ALA A 167 -7.64 27.66 -1.28
N VAL A 168 -8.79 28.24 -1.62
CA VAL A 168 -9.46 29.23 -0.77
C VAL A 168 -9.96 28.60 0.53
N LYS A 169 -10.45 27.36 0.52
CA LYS A 169 -10.87 26.66 1.74
C LYS A 169 -9.71 26.44 2.73
N ARG A 170 -8.50 26.13 2.24
CA ARG A 170 -7.31 26.03 3.12
C ARG A 170 -6.93 27.38 3.70
N TYR A 171 -6.88 28.41 2.87
CA TYR A 171 -6.63 29.78 3.34
C TYR A 171 -7.70 30.25 4.33
N ALA A 172 -8.96 29.84 4.17
CA ALA A 172 -10.04 30.20 5.09
C ALA A 172 -9.78 29.70 6.53
N GLU A 173 -9.12 28.55 6.71
CA GLU A 173 -8.73 28.07 8.04
C GLU A 173 -7.62 28.93 8.66
N GLU A 174 -6.64 29.38 7.86
CA GLU A 174 -5.58 30.30 8.29
C GLU A 174 -6.15 31.69 8.62
N ALA A 175 -6.98 32.24 7.73
CA ALA A 175 -7.66 33.52 7.92
C ALA A 175 -8.61 33.50 9.13
N ARG A 176 -9.26 32.37 9.41
CA ARG A 176 -10.07 32.20 10.62
C ARG A 176 -9.22 32.26 11.89
N ARG A 177 -8.04 31.64 11.89
CA ARG A 177 -7.12 31.65 13.04
C ARG A 177 -6.43 33.01 13.25
N ALA A 178 -6.01 33.65 12.16
CA ALA A 178 -5.24 34.90 12.20
C ALA A 178 -6.14 36.14 12.32
N HIS A 179 -7.33 36.13 11.71
CA HIS A 179 -8.17 37.32 11.53
C HIS A 179 -9.63 37.13 11.96
N GLY A 180 -10.02 35.94 12.40
CA GLY A 180 -11.39 35.63 12.86
C GLY A 180 -12.45 35.62 11.76
N VAL A 181 -12.05 35.56 10.48
CA VAL A 181 -12.97 35.67 9.34
C VAL A 181 -13.11 34.35 8.59
N ASN A 182 -14.32 34.07 8.10
CA ASN A 182 -14.59 32.91 7.26
C ASN A 182 -14.66 33.33 5.79
N VAL A 183 -13.68 32.88 5.00
CA VAL A 183 -13.53 33.24 3.59
C VAL A 183 -14.14 32.13 2.72
N GLN A 184 -15.04 32.46 1.80
CA GLN A 184 -15.64 31.50 0.86
C GLN A 184 -15.85 32.16 -0.50
N ILE A 185 -15.67 31.38 -1.58
CA ILE A 185 -15.95 31.84 -2.95
C ILE A 185 -17.14 31.09 -3.55
N ARG A 186 -17.71 31.69 -4.58
CA ARG A 186 -18.75 31.12 -5.46
C ARG A 186 -18.19 31.04 -6.85
N VAL A 187 -18.51 29.99 -7.60
CA VAL A 187 -18.00 29.81 -8.96
C VAL A 187 -19.14 29.43 -9.91
N GLY A 188 -19.17 30.04 -11.08
CA GLY A 188 -20.14 29.78 -12.14
C GLY A 188 -19.47 29.54 -13.49
N LEU A 189 -19.92 28.51 -14.20
CA LEU A 189 -19.40 28.13 -15.51
C LEU A 189 -20.49 28.04 -16.56
N ASN A 190 -20.19 28.51 -17.77
CA ASN A 190 -20.97 28.20 -18.96
C ASN A 190 -20.09 28.13 -20.20
N SER A 191 -20.48 27.29 -21.16
CA SER A 191 -19.77 27.04 -22.41
C SER A 191 -20.62 27.48 -23.60
N GLY A 192 -19.98 28.01 -24.63
CA GLY A 192 -20.66 28.45 -25.85
C GLY A 192 -19.75 29.26 -26.76
N GLU A 193 -20.28 29.61 -27.93
CA GLU A 193 -19.57 30.46 -28.88
C GLU A 193 -19.51 31.90 -28.34
N VAL A 194 -18.32 32.51 -28.43
CA VAL A 194 -18.14 33.94 -28.22
C VAL A 194 -17.32 34.54 -29.35
N VAL A 195 -17.57 35.82 -29.64
CA VAL A 195 -16.73 36.59 -30.56
C VAL A 195 -15.60 37.21 -29.77
N VAL A 196 -14.38 36.81 -30.11
CA VAL A 196 -13.14 37.31 -29.53
C VAL A 196 -12.62 38.42 -30.45
N ARG A 197 -12.44 39.65 -29.95
CA ARG A 197 -11.90 40.78 -30.72
C ARG A 197 -10.85 41.53 -29.91
N ALA A 198 -9.68 41.78 -30.50
CA ALA A 198 -8.70 42.70 -29.93
C ALA A 198 -9.14 44.17 -30.17
N ILE A 199 -9.09 45.01 -29.14
CA ILE A 199 -9.40 46.45 -29.23
C ILE A 199 -8.17 47.26 -28.75
N GLY A 200 -7.32 47.69 -29.68
CA GLY A 200 -6.19 48.59 -29.41
C GLY A 200 -4.90 48.25 -30.16
N SER A 201 -4.04 49.25 -30.41
CA SER A 201 -2.71 49.09 -31.04
C SER A 201 -1.54 48.96 -30.06
N ASP A 202 -1.81 49.18 -28.77
CA ASP A 202 -0.93 48.76 -27.69
C ASP A 202 -1.48 47.42 -27.17
N LEU A 203 -0.64 46.56 -26.60
CA LEU A 203 -0.94 45.19 -26.14
C LEU A 203 -2.09 45.04 -25.10
N HIS A 204 -2.96 46.04 -24.94
CA HIS A 204 -4.32 45.93 -24.41
C HIS A 204 -5.19 45.06 -25.32
N MET A 205 -5.23 43.75 -25.06
CA MET A 205 -6.29 42.88 -25.55
C MET A 205 -7.43 42.84 -24.53
N ASP A 206 -8.30 43.84 -24.54
CA ASP A 206 -9.60 43.76 -23.86
C ASP A 206 -10.48 42.76 -24.63
N TYR A 207 -10.46 41.48 -24.23
CA TYR A 207 -11.36 40.48 -24.80
C TYR A 207 -12.77 40.75 -24.27
N THR A 208 -13.57 41.50 -25.03
CA THR A 208 -15.00 41.62 -24.75
C THR A 208 -15.69 40.36 -25.26
N ALA A 209 -15.79 39.33 -24.41
CA ALA A 209 -16.69 38.21 -24.64
C ALA A 209 -18.15 38.71 -24.49
N VAL A 210 -18.66 39.38 -25.51
CA VAL A 210 -20.04 39.91 -25.53
C VAL A 210 -20.97 38.77 -25.99
N GLY A 211 -21.85 38.30 -25.11
CA GLY A 211 -22.82 37.28 -25.49
C GLY A 211 -23.62 36.69 -24.34
N GLN A 212 -24.69 35.98 -24.71
CA GLN A 212 -25.54 35.20 -23.80
C GLN A 212 -24.73 34.18 -22.96
N THR A 213 -23.64 33.65 -23.52
CA THR A 213 -22.73 32.70 -22.87
C THR A 213 -22.10 33.27 -21.60
N THR A 214 -21.56 34.50 -21.67
CA THR A 214 -20.91 35.21 -20.56
C THR A 214 -21.90 35.56 -19.47
N HIS A 215 -23.08 36.06 -19.86
CA HIS A 215 -24.12 36.40 -18.90
C HIS A 215 -24.62 35.16 -18.16
N LEU A 216 -24.77 34.01 -18.84
CA LEU A 216 -25.21 32.79 -18.18
C LEU A 216 -24.16 32.26 -17.19
N ALA A 217 -22.85 32.32 -17.51
CA ALA A 217 -21.78 31.95 -16.57
C ALA A 217 -21.80 32.82 -15.29
N ALA A 218 -21.94 34.15 -15.45
CA ALA A 218 -22.07 35.07 -14.32
C ALA A 218 -23.33 34.79 -13.48
N ARG A 219 -24.44 34.38 -14.11
CA ARG A 219 -25.65 33.99 -13.38
C ARG A 219 -25.47 32.68 -12.61
N MET A 220 -24.73 31.72 -13.16
CA MET A 220 -24.39 30.49 -12.43
C MET A 220 -23.59 30.80 -11.16
N GLU A 221 -22.65 31.75 -11.22
CA GLU A 221 -21.89 32.20 -10.03
C GLU A 221 -22.84 32.82 -8.99
N GLN A 222 -23.71 33.74 -9.43
CA GLN A 222 -24.65 34.42 -8.52
C GLN A 222 -25.65 33.47 -7.86
N PHE A 223 -26.04 32.39 -8.53
CA PHE A 223 -26.90 31.35 -7.97
C PHE A 223 -26.16 30.34 -7.11
N ALA A 224 -24.82 30.29 -7.20
CA ALA A 224 -24.03 29.36 -6.42
C ALA A 224 -24.14 29.70 -4.93
N SER A 225 -24.37 28.68 -4.12
CA SER A 225 -24.20 28.80 -2.67
C SER A 225 -22.71 29.00 -2.35
N PRO A 226 -22.36 29.66 -1.24
CA PRO A 226 -20.97 29.82 -0.83
C PRO A 226 -20.25 28.47 -0.73
N GLY A 227 -19.10 28.34 -1.39
CA GLY A 227 -18.36 27.08 -1.46
C GLY A 227 -18.82 26.11 -2.55
N SER A 228 -19.81 26.47 -3.39
CA SER A 228 -20.30 25.64 -4.49
C SER A 228 -19.87 26.15 -5.86
N ILE A 229 -19.97 25.27 -6.86
CA ILE A 229 -19.60 25.51 -8.25
C ILE A 229 -20.82 25.12 -9.10
N LEU A 230 -21.39 26.05 -9.86
CA LEU A 230 -22.55 25.77 -10.71
C LEU A 230 -22.19 25.80 -12.19
N LEU A 231 -22.80 24.89 -12.96
CA LEU A 231 -22.68 24.84 -14.41
C LEU A 231 -24.05 24.74 -15.10
N ALA A 232 -24.08 25.26 -16.33
CA ALA A 232 -25.21 25.17 -17.24
C ALA A 232 -25.12 23.93 -18.17
N PRO A 233 -26.21 23.53 -18.85
CA PRO A 233 -26.28 22.27 -19.62
C PRO A 233 -25.24 22.17 -20.74
N ALA A 234 -24.90 23.29 -21.38
CA ALA A 234 -23.91 23.34 -22.46
C ALA A 234 -22.49 23.00 -21.95
N THR A 235 -22.16 23.35 -20.71
CA THR A 235 -20.91 22.92 -20.08
C THR A 235 -20.98 21.46 -19.69
N LEU A 236 -22.11 21.00 -19.12
CA LEU A 236 -22.30 19.59 -18.72
C LEU A 236 -22.01 18.63 -19.88
N ALA A 237 -22.58 18.91 -21.05
CA ALA A 237 -22.38 18.08 -22.25
C ALA A 237 -20.90 17.94 -22.68
N LEU A 238 -20.04 18.91 -22.31
CA LEU A 238 -18.61 18.89 -22.62
C LEU A 238 -17.75 18.29 -21.50
N VAL A 239 -18.30 18.10 -20.30
CA VAL A 239 -17.55 17.63 -19.12
C VAL A 239 -18.11 16.34 -18.54
N GLU A 240 -19.13 15.76 -19.17
CA GLU A 240 -19.76 14.51 -18.76
C GLU A 240 -18.71 13.39 -18.61
N GLY A 241 -18.70 12.74 -17.44
CA GLY A 241 -17.70 11.71 -17.08
C GLY A 241 -16.39 12.24 -16.47
N TYR A 242 -16.06 13.53 -16.62
CA TYR A 242 -14.86 14.16 -16.03
C TYR A 242 -15.11 14.86 -14.71
N VAL A 243 -16.35 15.24 -14.44
CA VAL A 243 -16.75 15.84 -13.17
C VAL A 243 -17.99 15.14 -12.61
N ALA A 244 -18.03 14.98 -11.29
CA ALA A 244 -19.20 14.51 -10.58
C ALA A 244 -20.15 15.69 -10.39
N VAL A 245 -21.39 15.56 -10.86
CA VAL A 245 -22.39 16.64 -10.80
C VAL A 245 -23.64 16.20 -10.06
N LYS A 246 -24.29 17.14 -9.39
CA LYS A 246 -25.59 16.98 -8.75
C LYS A 246 -26.61 17.89 -9.45
N PRO A 247 -27.73 17.36 -9.96
CA PRO A 247 -28.78 18.20 -10.55
C PRO A 247 -29.47 19.02 -9.45
N LEU A 248 -29.63 20.32 -9.68
CA LEU A 248 -30.39 21.24 -8.82
C LEU A 248 -31.78 21.57 -9.38
N GLY A 249 -32.09 21.09 -10.59
CA GLY A 249 -33.36 21.28 -11.27
C GLY A 249 -33.44 22.56 -12.10
N LEU A 250 -34.66 22.91 -12.53
CA LEU A 250 -34.93 24.07 -13.38
C LEU A 250 -34.93 25.37 -12.54
N VAL A 251 -34.05 26.31 -12.89
CA VAL A 251 -33.92 27.63 -12.25
C VAL A 251 -34.33 28.73 -13.25
N PRO A 252 -35.26 29.63 -12.89
CA PRO A 252 -35.62 30.76 -13.75
C PRO A 252 -34.48 31.79 -13.79
N VAL A 253 -33.94 32.05 -14.99
CA VAL A 253 -32.84 32.99 -15.21
C VAL A 253 -33.35 34.29 -15.83
N LYS A 254 -33.15 35.41 -15.15
CA LYS A 254 -33.58 36.73 -15.63
C LYS A 254 -32.91 37.06 -16.97
N GLY A 255 -33.73 37.21 -18.03
CA GLY A 255 -33.28 37.50 -19.40
C GLY A 255 -33.38 36.31 -20.36
N LEU A 256 -33.79 35.13 -19.88
CA LEU A 256 -34.15 33.97 -20.69
C LEU A 256 -35.65 33.68 -20.53
N ALA A 257 -36.30 33.23 -21.62
CA ALA A 257 -37.73 32.93 -21.62
C ALA A 257 -38.06 31.63 -20.88
N ASP A 258 -37.17 30.64 -20.96
CA ASP A 258 -37.32 29.33 -20.32
C ASP A 258 -36.41 29.19 -19.10
N ALA A 259 -36.86 28.41 -18.11
CA ALA A 259 -36.03 28.03 -16.97
C ALA A 259 -34.88 27.13 -17.45
N VAL A 260 -33.68 27.34 -16.90
CA VAL A 260 -32.47 26.61 -17.29
C VAL A 260 -32.21 25.54 -16.23
N GLU A 261 -31.89 24.32 -16.66
CA GLU A 261 -31.48 23.27 -15.75
C GLU A 261 -30.07 23.54 -15.22
N VAL A 262 -29.90 23.53 -13.90
CA VAL A 262 -28.65 23.88 -13.23
C VAL A 262 -28.06 22.67 -12.52
N TYR A 263 -26.74 22.56 -12.59
CA TYR A 263 -26.00 21.46 -11.99
C TYR A 263 -24.89 21.99 -11.10
N GLU A 264 -24.71 21.36 -9.94
CA GLU A 264 -23.60 21.63 -9.04
C GLU A 264 -22.45 20.66 -9.31
N VAL A 265 -21.24 21.17 -9.49
CA VAL A 265 -20.03 20.34 -9.53
C VAL A 265 -19.61 20.01 -8.11
N THR A 266 -19.62 18.71 -7.81
CA THR A 266 -19.34 18.17 -6.47
C THR A 266 -17.95 17.54 -6.36
N GLY A 267 -17.27 17.31 -7.48
CA GLY A 267 -15.92 16.75 -7.52
C GLY A 267 -15.49 16.27 -8.90
N THR A 268 -14.41 15.51 -8.97
CA THR A 268 -13.95 14.86 -10.20
C THR A 268 -14.81 13.63 -10.54
N GLY A 269 -15.05 13.40 -11.83
CA GLY A 269 -15.75 12.23 -12.36
C GLY A 269 -14.85 10.98 -12.42
N PRO A 270 -15.42 9.82 -12.83
CA PRO A 270 -14.74 8.53 -12.78
C PRO A 270 -13.68 8.30 -13.88
N ALA A 271 -13.61 9.14 -14.92
CA ALA A 271 -12.66 8.91 -16.01
C ALA A 271 -11.20 9.20 -15.57
N ARG A 272 -10.38 8.14 -15.46
CA ARG A 272 -8.98 8.17 -14.97
C ARG A 272 -7.99 7.30 -15.76
N THR A 273 -8.42 6.57 -16.80
CA THR A 273 -7.63 5.44 -17.35
C THR A 273 -6.98 5.75 -18.70
N ARG A 274 -5.91 4.99 -19.02
CA ARG A 274 -5.14 5.11 -20.28
C ARG A 274 -6.02 5.11 -21.53
N LEU A 275 -7.07 4.30 -21.53
CA LEU A 275 -7.98 4.15 -22.66
C LEU A 275 -9.12 5.19 -22.66
N GLN A 276 -9.53 5.71 -21.49
CA GLN A 276 -10.44 6.85 -21.40
C GLN A 276 -9.81 8.14 -21.95
N ALA A 277 -8.50 8.31 -21.78
CA ALA A 277 -7.75 9.40 -22.42
C ALA A 277 -7.68 9.24 -23.95
N ALA A 278 -7.45 8.02 -24.45
CA ALA A 278 -7.47 7.73 -25.89
C ALA A 278 -8.90 7.82 -26.49
N ALA A 279 -9.94 7.54 -25.69
CA ALA A 279 -11.33 7.64 -26.09
C ALA A 279 -11.77 9.04 -26.54
N ARG A 280 -11.15 10.06 -25.94
CA ARG A 280 -11.38 11.47 -26.25
C ARG A 280 -11.06 11.85 -27.71
N ARG A 281 -10.17 11.12 -28.39
CA ARG A 281 -9.74 11.42 -29.77
C ARG A 281 -10.49 10.64 -30.86
N GLY A 282 -11.51 9.87 -30.48
CA GLY A 282 -12.22 8.98 -31.38
C GLY A 282 -11.49 7.66 -31.55
N LEU A 283 -11.96 6.65 -30.83
CA LEU A 283 -11.45 5.29 -30.93
C LEU A 283 -11.74 4.72 -32.32
N THR A 284 -10.85 3.87 -32.80
CA THR A 284 -11.17 2.98 -33.91
C THR A 284 -12.45 2.20 -33.63
N ARG A 285 -13.19 1.93 -34.71
CA ARG A 285 -14.36 1.05 -34.65
C ARG A 285 -13.95 -0.28 -34.01
N PHE A 286 -14.69 -0.70 -32.98
CA PHE A 286 -14.51 -2.00 -32.37
C PHE A 286 -15.08 -3.07 -33.32
N VAL A 287 -14.24 -4.01 -33.78
CA VAL A 287 -14.60 -4.99 -34.82
C VAL A 287 -14.20 -6.40 -34.43
N GLY A 288 -14.98 -7.40 -34.87
CA GLY A 288 -14.62 -8.82 -34.79
C GLY A 288 -14.60 -9.42 -33.37
N ARG A 289 -15.27 -8.79 -32.40
CA ARG A 289 -15.25 -9.19 -30.98
C ARG A 289 -16.63 -9.32 -30.33
N ASP A 290 -17.66 -9.51 -31.15
CA ASP A 290 -19.04 -9.58 -30.67
C ASP A 290 -19.27 -10.78 -29.73
N ALA A 291 -18.63 -11.92 -29.99
CA ALA A 291 -18.77 -13.12 -29.16
C ALA A 291 -18.16 -12.92 -27.76
N GLU A 292 -16.97 -12.33 -27.70
CA GLU A 292 -16.26 -12.00 -26.46
C GLU A 292 -17.03 -10.94 -25.66
N LEU A 293 -17.56 -9.91 -26.33
CA LEU A 293 -18.34 -8.86 -25.68
C LEU A 293 -19.69 -9.39 -25.16
N GLU A 294 -20.34 -10.29 -25.90
CA GLU A 294 -21.54 -10.99 -25.43
C GLU A 294 -21.26 -11.90 -24.22
N HIS A 295 -20.07 -12.51 -24.14
CA HIS A 295 -19.67 -13.27 -22.96
C HIS A 295 -19.59 -12.36 -21.73
N LEU A 296 -18.93 -11.19 -21.84
CA LEU A 296 -18.87 -10.22 -20.75
C LEU A 296 -20.26 -9.68 -20.36
N ARG A 297 -21.13 -9.42 -21.33
CA ARG A 297 -22.52 -8.99 -21.09
C ARG A 297 -23.32 -10.05 -20.32
N ARG A 298 -23.17 -11.33 -20.65
CA ARG A 298 -23.81 -12.43 -19.91
C ARG A 298 -23.31 -12.51 -18.48
N ALA A 299 -21.99 -12.43 -18.28
CA ALA A 299 -21.40 -12.43 -16.95
C ALA A 299 -21.91 -11.25 -16.11
N GLN A 300 -21.97 -10.06 -16.69
CA GLN A 300 -22.52 -8.89 -16.00
C GLN A 300 -24.00 -9.07 -15.61
N GLN A 301 -24.83 -9.64 -16.47
CA GLN A 301 -26.24 -9.89 -16.14
C GLN A 301 -26.40 -10.89 -14.98
N LEU A 302 -25.56 -11.93 -14.91
CA LEU A 302 -25.57 -12.89 -13.81
C LEU A 302 -25.12 -12.22 -12.50
N ALA A 303 -24.00 -11.49 -12.54
CA ALA A 303 -23.50 -10.75 -11.38
C ALA A 303 -24.52 -9.71 -10.88
N GLY A 304 -25.20 -8.98 -11.76
CA GLY A 304 -26.26 -8.04 -11.37
C GLY A 304 -27.48 -8.69 -10.71
N ARG A 305 -27.65 -10.00 -10.85
CA ARG A 305 -28.70 -10.80 -10.17
C ARG A 305 -28.18 -11.51 -8.92
N GLY A 306 -27.03 -11.10 -8.39
CA GLY A 306 -26.41 -11.68 -7.19
C GLY A 306 -25.66 -12.99 -7.42
N HIS A 307 -25.42 -13.39 -8.67
CA HIS A 307 -24.62 -14.57 -9.02
C HIS A 307 -23.24 -14.11 -9.46
N GLY A 308 -22.33 -13.90 -8.50
CA GLY A 308 -21.03 -13.30 -8.78
C GLY A 308 -20.25 -14.04 -9.85
N GLN A 309 -19.51 -13.30 -10.67
CA GLN A 309 -18.81 -13.83 -11.83
C GLN A 309 -17.35 -13.38 -11.83
N LEU A 310 -16.46 -14.29 -12.22
CA LEU A 310 -15.06 -14.02 -12.50
C LEU A 310 -14.83 -14.20 -14.00
N VAL A 311 -14.39 -13.16 -14.70
CA VAL A 311 -13.99 -13.27 -16.10
C VAL A 311 -12.53 -12.90 -16.29
N ALA A 312 -11.76 -13.82 -16.86
CA ALA A 312 -10.35 -13.63 -17.18
C ALA A 312 -10.16 -13.38 -18.69
N VAL A 313 -9.56 -12.24 -19.03
CA VAL A 313 -9.23 -11.85 -20.41
C VAL A 313 -7.73 -12.11 -20.66
N VAL A 314 -7.44 -13.12 -21.47
CA VAL A 314 -6.07 -13.60 -21.73
C VAL A 314 -5.68 -13.30 -23.16
N GLY A 315 -4.50 -12.74 -23.36
CA GLY A 315 -3.99 -12.51 -24.72
C GLY A 315 -2.67 -11.75 -24.74
N GLU A 316 -2.03 -11.76 -25.91
CA GLU A 316 -0.78 -11.07 -26.16
C GLU A 316 -0.91 -9.54 -26.01
N ALA A 317 0.22 -8.84 -25.98
CA ALA A 317 0.18 -7.38 -25.90
C ALA A 317 -0.35 -6.75 -27.21
N GLY A 318 -1.19 -5.71 -27.09
CA GLY A 318 -1.77 -4.99 -28.24
C GLY A 318 -2.99 -5.64 -28.90
N VAL A 319 -3.44 -6.83 -28.47
CA VAL A 319 -4.61 -7.53 -29.06
C VAL A 319 -5.97 -6.92 -28.72
N GLY A 320 -6.03 -5.93 -27.83
CA GLY A 320 -7.26 -5.23 -27.45
C GLY A 320 -7.90 -5.67 -26.12
N LYS A 321 -7.13 -6.21 -25.15
CA LYS A 321 -7.64 -6.59 -23.83
C LYS A 321 -8.34 -5.43 -23.10
N SER A 322 -7.62 -4.33 -22.83
CA SER A 322 -8.20 -3.14 -22.19
C SER A 322 -9.28 -2.51 -23.07
N ARG A 323 -9.22 -2.66 -24.41
CA ARG A 323 -10.28 -2.22 -25.33
C ARG A 323 -11.60 -2.94 -25.11
N LEU A 324 -11.55 -4.27 -24.94
CA LEU A 324 -12.73 -5.08 -24.63
C LEU A 324 -13.33 -4.69 -23.26
N VAL A 325 -12.48 -4.48 -22.25
CA VAL A 325 -12.90 -4.02 -20.91
C VAL A 325 -13.58 -2.65 -20.98
N TYR A 326 -13.04 -1.73 -21.78
CA TYR A 326 -13.61 -0.41 -21.98
C TYR A 326 -15.01 -0.43 -22.61
N GLU A 327 -15.21 -1.27 -23.64
CA GLU A 327 -16.52 -1.42 -24.30
C GLU A 327 -17.61 -1.91 -23.34
N LEU A 328 -17.24 -2.73 -22.34
CA LEU A 328 -18.15 -3.11 -21.27
C LEU A 328 -18.42 -1.92 -20.33
N THR A 329 -17.36 -1.31 -19.79
CA THR A 329 -17.45 -0.26 -18.76
C THR A 329 -18.21 0.99 -19.22
N HIS A 330 -18.09 1.36 -20.49
CA HIS A 330 -18.74 2.56 -21.07
C HIS A 330 -20.08 2.25 -21.74
N SER A 331 -20.58 1.02 -21.61
CA SER A 331 -21.93 0.68 -22.06
C SER A 331 -22.99 1.20 -21.09
N HIS A 332 -24.18 1.53 -21.60
CA HIS A 332 -25.35 1.91 -20.77
C HIS A 332 -25.70 0.88 -19.69
N ARG A 333 -25.21 -0.36 -19.82
CA ARG A 333 -25.46 -1.46 -18.89
C ARG A 333 -24.72 -1.33 -17.56
N MET A 334 -23.68 -0.50 -17.50
CA MET A 334 -22.96 -0.21 -16.25
C MET A 334 -23.56 0.96 -15.46
N GLN A 335 -24.63 1.60 -15.94
CA GLN A 335 -25.31 2.62 -15.17
C GLN A 335 -25.81 2.03 -13.84
N GLY A 336 -25.46 2.69 -12.73
CA GLY A 336 -25.80 2.23 -11.38
C GLY A 336 -24.87 1.15 -10.80
N TRP A 337 -23.80 0.78 -11.49
CA TRP A 337 -22.75 -0.08 -10.93
C TRP A 337 -21.64 0.78 -10.31
N LEU A 338 -21.08 0.31 -9.19
CA LEU A 338 -19.82 0.82 -8.68
C LEU A 338 -18.68 0.17 -9.46
N VAL A 339 -17.97 0.95 -10.27
CA VAL A 339 -16.79 0.50 -11.01
C VAL A 339 -15.53 0.89 -10.24
N LEU A 340 -14.75 -0.11 -9.84
CA LEU A 340 -13.45 0.04 -9.20
C LEU A 340 -12.40 -0.57 -10.12
N GLU A 341 -11.37 0.21 -10.44
CA GLU A 341 -10.28 -0.20 -11.32
C GLU A 341 -8.96 -0.07 -10.60
N SER A 342 -8.09 -1.04 -10.84
CA SER A 342 -6.69 -1.03 -10.44
C SER A 342 -5.83 -1.67 -11.52
N ALA A 343 -4.61 -1.17 -11.69
CA ALA A 343 -3.65 -1.70 -12.65
C ALA A 343 -2.33 -2.01 -11.93
N SER A 344 -1.67 -3.08 -12.37
CA SER A 344 -0.39 -3.47 -11.80
C SER A 344 0.75 -2.75 -12.54
N ALA A 345 1.58 -2.00 -11.82
CA ALA A 345 2.79 -1.41 -12.38
C ALA A 345 3.84 -2.49 -12.70
N SER A 346 4.73 -2.25 -13.66
CA SER A 346 5.81 -3.19 -14.03
C SER A 346 6.82 -3.45 -12.90
N TYR A 347 6.92 -2.53 -11.92
CA TYR A 347 7.67 -2.70 -10.68
C TYR A 347 6.79 -3.18 -9.50
N GLY A 348 5.49 -3.38 -9.71
CA GLY A 348 4.50 -3.73 -8.70
C GLY A 348 4.78 -5.04 -7.95
N LYS A 349 5.51 -5.98 -8.57
CA LYS A 349 5.97 -7.22 -7.90
C LYS A 349 6.77 -6.96 -6.62
N ALA A 350 7.38 -5.79 -6.49
CA ALA A 350 8.18 -5.44 -5.32
C ALA A 350 7.36 -4.75 -4.21
N ALA A 351 6.20 -4.17 -4.52
CA ALA A 351 5.39 -3.40 -3.59
C ALA A 351 4.14 -4.18 -3.15
N SER A 352 4.17 -4.75 -1.94
CA SER A 352 3.08 -5.56 -1.40
C SER A 352 1.76 -4.77 -1.34
N TYR A 353 0.69 -5.38 -1.85
CA TYR A 353 -0.66 -4.82 -1.90
C TYR A 353 -0.84 -3.55 -2.75
N LEU A 354 0.13 -3.14 -3.59
CA LEU A 354 0.02 -1.87 -4.33
C LEU A 354 -1.29 -1.73 -5.13
N PRO A 355 -1.71 -2.72 -5.95
CA PRO A 355 -2.99 -2.62 -6.66
C PRO A 355 -4.20 -2.48 -5.73
N VAL A 356 -4.14 -3.10 -4.55
CA VAL A 356 -5.20 -3.03 -3.55
C VAL A 356 -5.22 -1.66 -2.88
N ILE A 357 -4.06 -1.10 -2.57
CA ILE A 357 -3.93 0.25 -2.01
C ILE A 357 -4.50 1.29 -2.96
N ASP A 358 -4.17 1.21 -4.25
CA ASP A 358 -4.68 2.14 -5.27
C ASP A 358 -6.19 2.03 -5.44
N LEU A 359 -6.72 0.80 -5.42
CA LEU A 359 -8.15 0.54 -5.39
C LEU A 359 -8.81 1.19 -4.17
N LEU A 360 -8.26 0.99 -2.97
CA LEU A 360 -8.80 1.55 -1.73
C LEU A 360 -8.73 3.09 -1.76
N LYS A 361 -7.65 3.69 -2.26
CA LYS A 361 -7.55 5.14 -2.48
C LYS A 361 -8.66 5.63 -3.40
N GLY A 362 -8.89 4.96 -4.52
CA GLY A 362 -9.97 5.27 -5.46
C GLY A 362 -11.38 5.11 -4.87
N TYR A 363 -11.57 4.09 -4.02
CA TYR A 363 -12.82 3.82 -3.31
C TYR A 363 -13.10 4.87 -2.23
N PHE A 364 -12.13 5.18 -1.37
CA PHE A 364 -12.25 6.17 -0.28
C PHE A 364 -12.09 7.62 -0.73
N LYS A 365 -11.79 7.86 -2.01
CA LYS A 365 -11.53 9.20 -2.57
C LYS A 365 -10.37 9.90 -1.85
N ILE A 366 -9.33 9.12 -1.57
CA ILE A 366 -8.06 9.61 -1.02
C ILE A 366 -7.28 10.28 -2.15
N GLN A 367 -6.75 11.46 -1.88
CA GLN A 367 -5.95 12.27 -2.79
C GLN A 367 -4.50 12.31 -2.29
N ASP A 368 -3.53 12.48 -3.18
CA ASP A 368 -2.09 12.49 -2.87
C ASP A 368 -1.62 13.68 -2.03
N ARG A 369 -2.52 14.42 -1.40
CA ARG A 369 -2.26 15.57 -0.52
C ARG A 369 -3.04 15.50 0.78
N ASP A 370 -3.92 14.51 0.91
CA ASP A 370 -4.65 14.30 2.15
C ASP A 370 -3.62 13.97 3.25
N ASP A 371 -3.74 14.62 4.40
CA ASP A 371 -2.92 14.25 5.55
C ASP A 371 -3.44 12.96 6.21
N LEU A 372 -2.64 12.38 7.12
CA LEU A 372 -2.97 11.12 7.80
C LEU A 372 -4.30 11.21 8.58
N ARG A 373 -4.70 12.39 9.03
CA ARG A 373 -5.95 12.61 9.76
C ARG A 373 -7.13 12.63 8.78
N GLU A 374 -7.01 13.35 7.68
CA GLU A 374 -8.04 13.39 6.62
C GLU A 374 -8.28 12.01 6.02
N ILE A 375 -7.22 11.23 5.77
CA ILE A 375 -7.34 9.84 5.31
C ILE A 375 -8.13 9.01 6.32
N ARG A 376 -7.80 9.11 7.62
CA ARG A 376 -8.52 8.40 8.69
C ARG A 376 -10.00 8.79 8.72
N GLU A 377 -10.31 10.08 8.64
CA GLU A 377 -11.69 10.59 8.67
C GLU A 377 -12.49 10.09 7.46
N LYS A 378 -11.92 10.12 6.24
CA LYS A 378 -12.55 9.60 5.02
C LYS A 378 -12.84 8.10 5.10
N VAL A 379 -11.84 7.32 5.52
CA VAL A 379 -11.96 5.86 5.65
C VAL A 379 -13.00 5.50 6.70
N THR A 380 -12.90 6.10 7.89
CA THR A 380 -13.82 5.82 9.02
C THR A 380 -15.24 6.24 8.68
N GLY A 381 -15.43 7.46 8.16
CA GLY A 381 -16.74 8.00 7.83
C GLY A 381 -17.45 7.17 6.77
N LYS A 382 -16.74 6.79 5.69
CA LYS A 382 -17.32 5.98 4.62
C LYS A 382 -17.65 4.55 5.05
N LEU A 383 -16.77 3.91 5.84
CA LEU A 383 -17.01 2.56 6.35
C LEU A 383 -18.26 2.50 7.24
N LEU A 384 -18.36 3.42 8.20
CA LEU A 384 -19.49 3.45 9.14
C LEU A 384 -20.80 3.87 8.48
N ALA A 385 -20.75 4.69 7.42
CA ALA A 385 -21.91 5.01 6.60
C ALA A 385 -22.41 3.81 5.78
N LEU A 386 -21.51 2.91 5.37
CA LEU A 386 -21.86 1.68 4.65
C LEU A 386 -22.45 0.63 5.59
N ASP A 387 -21.75 0.31 6.69
CA ASP A 387 -22.22 -0.61 7.72
C ASP A 387 -21.36 -0.49 8.99
N GLU A 388 -22.00 -0.30 10.14
CA GLU A 388 -21.32 -0.26 11.44
C GLU A 388 -20.60 -1.58 11.76
N ALA A 389 -21.07 -2.71 11.21
CA ALA A 389 -20.41 -4.02 11.35
C ALA A 389 -19.00 -4.07 10.75
N LEU A 390 -18.62 -3.09 9.91
CA LEU A 390 -17.27 -2.97 9.35
C LEU A 390 -16.29 -2.26 10.28
N LYS A 391 -16.74 -1.68 11.40
CA LYS A 391 -15.84 -1.01 12.37
C LYS A 391 -14.60 -1.83 12.77
N PRO A 392 -14.68 -3.16 12.99
CA PRO A 392 -13.50 -3.98 13.32
C PRO A 392 -12.46 -4.11 12.19
N THR A 393 -12.80 -3.77 10.94
CA THR A 393 -11.87 -3.83 9.79
C THR A 393 -11.02 -2.57 9.65
N LEU A 394 -11.38 -1.48 10.35
CA LEU A 394 -10.74 -0.18 10.25
C LEU A 394 -9.22 -0.22 10.53
N PRO A 395 -8.71 -0.88 11.60
CA PRO A 395 -7.27 -1.01 11.84
C PRO A 395 -6.49 -1.59 10.65
N ALA A 396 -7.06 -2.60 10.00
CA ALA A 396 -6.43 -3.28 8.89
C ALA A 396 -6.35 -2.41 7.63
N LEU A 397 -7.47 -1.73 7.30
CA LEU A 397 -7.54 -0.82 6.15
C LEU A 397 -6.63 0.41 6.34
N LEU A 398 -6.59 0.98 7.55
CA LEU A 398 -5.69 2.09 7.86
C LEU A 398 -4.22 1.67 7.77
N THR A 399 -3.87 0.47 8.24
CA THR A 399 -2.50 -0.06 8.13
C THR A 399 -2.08 -0.26 6.68
N LEU A 400 -2.98 -0.74 5.81
CA LEU A 400 -2.71 -0.84 4.36
C LEU A 400 -2.48 0.53 3.71
N LEU A 401 -3.21 1.55 4.16
CA LEU A 401 -3.12 2.93 3.67
C LEU A 401 -2.02 3.77 4.34
N ASP A 402 -1.08 3.13 5.04
CA ASP A 402 0.02 3.78 5.77
C ASP A 402 -0.42 4.80 6.84
N VAL A 403 -1.64 4.65 7.35
CA VAL A 403 -2.14 5.48 8.46
C VAL A 403 -1.84 4.79 9.79
N PRO A 404 -1.10 5.43 10.72
CA PRO A 404 -0.77 4.87 12.03
C PRO A 404 -2.03 4.41 12.78
N VAL A 405 -2.00 3.23 13.39
CA VAL A 405 -3.15 2.70 14.13
C VAL A 405 -2.83 2.69 15.62
N ASP A 406 -3.57 3.49 16.39
CA ASP A 406 -3.51 3.55 17.87
C ASP A 406 -4.49 2.57 18.52
N ASP A 407 -4.66 1.40 17.92
CA ASP A 407 -5.44 0.31 18.49
C ASP A 407 -4.48 -0.71 19.11
N ALA A 408 -4.48 -0.77 20.45
CA ALA A 408 -3.66 -1.72 21.19
C ALA A 408 -3.96 -3.16 20.77
N ALA A 409 -5.23 -3.51 20.54
CA ALA A 409 -5.62 -4.85 20.13
C ALA A 409 -5.15 -5.22 18.72
N TRP A 410 -4.91 -4.23 17.83
CA TRP A 410 -4.30 -4.45 16.52
C TRP A 410 -2.78 -4.63 16.61
N ARG A 411 -2.11 -3.78 17.40
CA ARG A 411 -0.64 -3.85 17.59
C ARG A 411 -0.20 -5.17 18.20
N THR A 412 -1.05 -5.76 19.03
CA THR A 412 -0.80 -7.01 19.74
C THR A 412 -1.26 -8.23 18.97
N LEU A 413 -1.63 -8.14 17.69
CA LEU A 413 -1.92 -9.33 16.88
C LEU A 413 -0.64 -10.00 16.38
N ASP A 414 -0.67 -11.32 16.26
CA ASP A 414 0.36 -12.04 15.52
C ASP A 414 0.37 -11.58 14.05
N PRO A 415 1.52 -11.47 13.38
CA PRO A 415 1.57 -11.07 11.97
C PRO A 415 0.71 -11.92 11.05
N THR A 416 0.59 -13.23 11.28
CA THR A 416 -0.31 -14.04 10.45
C THR A 416 -1.77 -13.63 10.66
N GLU A 417 -2.15 -13.33 11.90
CA GLU A 417 -3.51 -12.88 12.21
C GLU A 417 -3.76 -11.48 11.62
N ARG A 418 -2.79 -10.57 11.68
CA ARG A 418 -2.87 -9.27 11.00
C ARG A 418 -3.05 -9.44 9.51
N ARG A 419 -2.23 -10.29 8.88
CA ARG A 419 -2.34 -10.65 7.47
C ARG A 419 -3.76 -11.13 7.15
N GLN A 420 -4.26 -12.13 7.89
CA GLN A 420 -5.60 -12.66 7.67
C GLN A 420 -6.68 -11.59 7.85
N ARG A 421 -6.62 -10.79 8.92
CA ARG A 421 -7.57 -9.70 9.16
C ARG A 421 -7.50 -8.62 8.07
N THR A 422 -6.34 -8.38 7.46
CA THR A 422 -6.17 -7.48 6.31
C THR A 422 -6.86 -8.03 5.06
N LEU A 423 -6.63 -9.30 4.73
CA LEU A 423 -7.30 -9.96 3.59
C LEU A 423 -8.83 -9.98 3.78
N ASP A 424 -9.27 -10.35 4.99
CA ASP A 424 -10.67 -10.36 5.40
C ASP A 424 -11.29 -8.96 5.34
N ALA A 425 -10.56 -7.92 5.79
CA ALA A 425 -11.06 -6.55 5.83
C ALA A 425 -11.43 -6.03 4.44
N VAL A 426 -10.53 -6.21 3.46
CA VAL A 426 -10.78 -5.80 2.08
C VAL A 426 -11.90 -6.64 1.45
N THR A 427 -11.88 -7.96 1.67
CA THR A 427 -12.92 -8.87 1.16
C THR A 427 -14.30 -8.50 1.71
N ARG A 428 -14.42 -8.29 3.03
CA ARG A 428 -15.67 -7.90 3.68
C ARG A 428 -16.17 -6.54 3.21
N LEU A 429 -15.27 -5.57 3.00
CA LEU A 429 -15.63 -4.27 2.44
C LEU A 429 -16.27 -4.42 1.06
N LEU A 430 -15.61 -5.11 0.14
CA LEU A 430 -16.08 -5.30 -1.23
C LEU A 430 -17.39 -6.11 -1.29
N LEU A 431 -17.50 -7.18 -0.50
CA LEU A 431 -18.72 -7.99 -0.43
C LEU A 431 -19.88 -7.24 0.23
N ARG A 432 -19.61 -6.37 1.21
CA ARG A 432 -20.66 -5.56 1.85
C ARG A 432 -21.17 -4.48 0.90
N GLU A 433 -20.27 -3.84 0.16
CA GLU A 433 -20.61 -2.92 -0.92
C GLU A 433 -21.45 -3.61 -1.99
N ALA A 434 -21.08 -4.83 -2.37
CA ALA A 434 -21.84 -5.66 -3.34
C ALA A 434 -23.26 -6.05 -2.87
N ARG A 435 -23.62 -5.83 -1.60
CA ARG A 435 -25.00 -5.98 -1.11
C ARG A 435 -25.82 -4.70 -1.25
N GLU A 436 -25.18 -3.54 -1.22
CA GLU A 436 -25.85 -2.24 -1.40
C GLU A 436 -26.03 -1.89 -2.88
N GLN A 437 -25.03 -2.20 -3.71
CA GLN A 437 -25.07 -1.97 -5.15
C GLN A 437 -24.23 -2.99 -5.90
N ALA A 438 -24.47 -3.18 -7.20
CA ALA A 438 -23.65 -4.08 -8.00
C ALA A 438 -22.24 -3.50 -8.20
N VAL A 439 -21.20 -4.33 -8.03
CA VAL A 439 -19.80 -3.91 -8.09
C VAL A 439 -19.10 -4.56 -9.29
N LEU A 440 -18.42 -3.76 -10.11
CA LEU A 440 -17.47 -4.21 -11.11
C LEU A 440 -16.07 -3.91 -10.61
N LEU A 441 -15.30 -4.96 -10.33
CA LEU A 441 -13.91 -4.86 -9.93
C LEU A 441 -13.01 -5.25 -11.10
N ILE A 442 -12.18 -4.32 -11.56
CA ILE A 442 -11.23 -4.51 -12.65
C ILE A 442 -9.81 -4.54 -12.09
N VAL A 443 -9.07 -5.60 -12.37
CA VAL A 443 -7.63 -5.69 -12.04
C VAL A 443 -6.84 -6.02 -13.29
N GLU A 444 -6.14 -5.02 -13.83
CA GLU A 444 -5.33 -5.16 -15.03
C GLU A 444 -3.90 -5.65 -14.72
N ASP A 445 -3.35 -6.39 -15.69
CA ASP A 445 -1.98 -6.86 -15.75
C ASP A 445 -1.55 -7.79 -14.59
N LEU A 446 -2.34 -8.84 -14.28
CA LEU A 446 -2.06 -9.74 -13.14
C LEU A 446 -0.68 -10.42 -13.16
N HIS A 447 -0.03 -10.49 -14.33
CA HIS A 447 1.34 -11.00 -14.46
C HIS A 447 2.39 -10.19 -13.67
N TRP A 448 2.03 -8.99 -13.18
CA TRP A 448 2.86 -8.11 -12.37
C TRP A 448 2.47 -8.01 -10.88
N ILE A 449 1.43 -8.70 -10.41
CA ILE A 449 1.05 -8.62 -8.99
C ILE A 449 2.04 -9.35 -8.08
N ASP A 450 2.11 -8.90 -6.84
CA ASP A 450 2.81 -9.55 -5.75
C ASP A 450 2.00 -10.74 -5.17
N SER A 451 2.68 -11.56 -4.37
CA SER A 451 2.07 -12.77 -3.79
C SER A 451 0.96 -12.48 -2.77
N GLU A 452 0.97 -11.32 -2.13
CA GLU A 452 -0.03 -10.93 -1.15
C GLU A 452 -1.31 -10.41 -1.82
N THR A 453 -1.17 -9.63 -2.89
CA THR A 453 -2.30 -9.27 -3.77
C THR A 453 -2.93 -10.53 -4.40
N GLN A 454 -2.12 -11.51 -4.82
CA GLN A 454 -2.64 -12.81 -5.29
C GLN A 454 -3.51 -13.49 -4.23
N ALA A 455 -3.01 -13.59 -2.98
CA ALA A 455 -3.74 -14.23 -1.90
C ALA A 455 -5.08 -13.53 -1.58
N LEU A 456 -5.11 -12.20 -1.69
CA LEU A 456 -6.34 -11.43 -1.54
C LEU A 456 -7.35 -11.73 -2.66
N LEU A 457 -6.90 -11.81 -3.90
CA LEU A 457 -7.74 -12.18 -5.04
C LEU A 457 -8.31 -13.60 -4.87
N ASP A 458 -7.48 -14.56 -4.47
CA ASP A 458 -7.90 -15.94 -4.23
C ASP A 458 -9.00 -16.00 -3.16
N GLY A 459 -8.82 -15.29 -2.02
CA GLY A 459 -9.82 -15.21 -0.96
C GLY A 459 -11.14 -14.54 -1.37
N LEU A 460 -11.06 -13.46 -2.16
CA LEU A 460 -12.24 -12.81 -2.73
C LEU A 460 -13.00 -13.73 -3.69
N ILE A 461 -12.27 -14.45 -4.55
CA ILE A 461 -12.83 -15.39 -5.53
C ILE A 461 -13.53 -16.56 -4.83
N ASP A 462 -13.01 -17.04 -3.72
CA ASP A 462 -13.65 -18.09 -2.92
C ASP A 462 -15.01 -17.68 -2.35
N SER A 463 -15.21 -16.38 -2.11
CA SER A 463 -16.45 -15.82 -1.56
C SER A 463 -17.37 -15.17 -2.62
N LEU A 464 -17.01 -15.26 -3.89
CA LEU A 464 -17.63 -14.50 -4.99
C LEU A 464 -19.01 -15.01 -5.39
N GLY A 465 -19.25 -16.32 -5.32
CA GLY A 465 -20.35 -16.99 -6.05
C GLY A 465 -21.77 -16.47 -5.75
N SER A 466 -22.01 -15.89 -4.57
CA SER A 466 -23.30 -15.34 -4.15
C SER A 466 -23.31 -13.82 -3.97
N ALA A 467 -22.33 -13.11 -4.52
CA ALA A 467 -22.22 -11.66 -4.42
C ALA A 467 -22.72 -10.98 -5.70
N SER A 468 -23.26 -9.75 -5.60
CA SER A 468 -23.53 -8.92 -6.78
C SER A 468 -22.24 -8.25 -7.29
N LEU A 469 -21.22 -9.08 -7.58
CA LEU A 469 -19.88 -8.64 -7.94
C LEU A 469 -19.40 -9.33 -9.23
N LEU A 470 -18.95 -8.53 -10.19
CA LEU A 470 -18.22 -8.99 -11.37
C LEU A 470 -16.73 -8.65 -11.20
N LEU A 471 -15.90 -9.68 -11.07
CA LEU A 471 -14.44 -9.55 -11.06
C LEU A 471 -13.92 -9.77 -12.48
N LEU A 472 -13.36 -8.73 -13.07
CA LEU A 472 -12.79 -8.74 -14.42
C LEU A 472 -11.28 -8.57 -14.32
N VAL A 473 -10.54 -9.57 -14.77
CA VAL A 473 -9.08 -9.57 -14.69
C VAL A 473 -8.48 -9.76 -16.07
N ASN A 474 -7.30 -9.19 -16.31
CA ASN A 474 -6.56 -9.42 -17.54
C ASN A 474 -5.09 -9.80 -17.26
N TYR A 475 -4.53 -10.66 -18.11
CA TYR A 475 -3.14 -11.11 -17.99
C TYR A 475 -2.60 -11.70 -19.29
N ARG A 476 -1.29 -11.95 -19.29
CA ARG A 476 -0.58 -12.63 -20.38
C ARG A 476 -0.52 -14.15 -20.11
N PRO A 477 -0.42 -15.00 -21.15
CA PRO A 477 -0.51 -16.45 -21.02
C PRO A 477 0.47 -17.10 -20.01
N GLU A 478 1.59 -16.44 -19.69
CA GLU A 478 2.58 -16.92 -18.71
C GLU A 478 2.10 -16.89 -17.25
N TYR A 479 1.04 -16.12 -16.94
CA TYR A 479 0.50 -16.03 -15.59
C TYR A 479 -0.29 -17.28 -15.21
N ARG A 480 -0.06 -17.79 -14.00
CA ARG A 480 -0.67 -19.03 -13.49
C ARG A 480 -1.58 -18.72 -12.30
N HIS A 481 -2.76 -19.32 -12.30
CA HIS A 481 -3.76 -19.22 -11.23
C HIS A 481 -4.48 -20.56 -11.03
N ALA A 482 -5.19 -20.72 -9.91
CA ALA A 482 -5.88 -21.97 -9.54
C ALA A 482 -7.41 -21.95 -9.78
N TRP A 483 -7.94 -20.88 -10.38
CA TRP A 483 -9.40 -20.63 -10.47
C TRP A 483 -10.15 -21.47 -11.50
N GLY A 484 -9.46 -22.26 -12.34
CA GLY A 484 -10.06 -22.98 -13.47
C GLY A 484 -11.16 -23.98 -13.10
N GLY A 485 -11.25 -24.41 -11.83
CA GLY A 485 -12.29 -25.31 -11.34
C GLY A 485 -13.56 -24.64 -10.82
N LYS A 486 -13.64 -23.30 -10.77
CA LYS A 486 -14.81 -22.57 -10.23
C LYS A 486 -15.94 -22.51 -11.27
N THR A 487 -17.18 -22.73 -10.83
CA THR A 487 -18.36 -22.71 -11.74
C THR A 487 -18.72 -21.33 -12.28
N TYR A 488 -18.27 -20.28 -11.61
CA TYR A 488 -18.45 -18.88 -11.96
C TYR A 488 -17.20 -18.26 -12.61
N TYR A 489 -16.23 -19.08 -13.01
CA TYR A 489 -15.05 -18.67 -13.78
C TYR A 489 -15.33 -18.80 -15.28
N GLY A 490 -15.20 -17.68 -16.01
CA GLY A 490 -15.20 -17.62 -17.46
C GLY A 490 -13.85 -17.13 -17.97
N GLN A 491 -13.34 -17.75 -19.04
CA GLN A 491 -12.11 -17.32 -19.69
C GLN A 491 -12.37 -16.89 -21.12
N ILE A 492 -11.78 -15.75 -21.52
CA ILE A 492 -11.83 -15.20 -22.87
C ILE A 492 -10.40 -15.15 -23.39
N TRP A 493 -10.10 -15.96 -24.40
CA TRP A 493 -8.86 -15.89 -25.15
C TRP A 493 -9.01 -14.87 -26.29
N LEU A 494 -8.21 -13.81 -26.23
CA LEU A 494 -8.14 -12.77 -27.26
C LEU A 494 -6.94 -13.03 -28.16
N ASP A 495 -7.21 -13.63 -29.32
CA ASP A 495 -6.21 -13.83 -30.39
C ASP A 495 -6.00 -12.58 -31.24
N VAL A 496 -5.19 -12.64 -32.29
CA VAL A 496 -5.18 -11.58 -33.32
C VAL A 496 -6.51 -11.53 -34.08
N LEU A 497 -6.86 -10.39 -34.69
CA LEU A 497 -8.09 -10.29 -35.46
C LEU A 497 -8.06 -11.23 -36.68
N PRO A 498 -9.17 -11.93 -36.98
CA PRO A 498 -9.31 -12.64 -38.24
C PRO A 498 -9.15 -11.71 -39.44
N VAL A 499 -8.73 -12.25 -40.59
CA VAL A 499 -8.47 -11.47 -41.81
C VAL A 499 -9.65 -10.57 -42.20
N ALA A 500 -10.89 -11.05 -42.07
CA ALA A 500 -12.09 -10.26 -42.36
C ALA A 500 -12.19 -9.03 -41.45
N SER A 501 -12.08 -9.22 -40.13
CA SER A 501 -12.20 -8.14 -39.14
C SER A 501 -11.00 -7.19 -39.15
N ALA A 502 -9.80 -7.69 -39.43
CA ALA A 502 -8.63 -6.86 -39.69
C ALA A 502 -8.82 -6.00 -40.95
N GLY A 503 -9.49 -6.54 -41.98
CA GLY A 503 -9.94 -5.80 -43.15
C GLY A 503 -10.89 -4.67 -42.79
N GLU A 504 -11.94 -4.95 -42.00
CA GLU A 504 -12.91 -3.94 -41.55
C GLU A 504 -12.24 -2.83 -40.72
N LEU A 505 -11.27 -3.17 -39.86
CA LEU A 505 -10.47 -2.18 -39.12
C LEU A 505 -9.67 -1.31 -40.09
N LEU A 506 -9.04 -1.90 -41.09
CA LEU A 506 -8.29 -1.19 -42.12
C LEU A 506 -9.19 -0.36 -43.03
N ASP A 507 -10.43 -0.77 -43.28
CA ASP A 507 -11.41 0.03 -44.02
C ASP A 507 -11.78 1.28 -43.22
N ALA A 508 -12.02 1.14 -41.92
CA ALA A 508 -12.28 2.27 -41.04
C ALA A 508 -11.07 3.22 -40.90
N LEU A 509 -9.84 2.69 -40.92
CA LEU A 509 -8.61 3.47 -40.81
C LEU A 509 -8.23 4.15 -42.14
N LEU A 510 -8.25 3.42 -43.26
CA LEU A 510 -7.73 3.84 -44.56
C LEU A 510 -8.80 4.39 -45.52
N GLY A 511 -10.02 3.88 -45.47
CA GLY A 511 -11.09 4.17 -46.43
C GLY A 511 -11.13 3.24 -47.64
N ASP A 512 -12.18 3.36 -48.46
CA ASP A 512 -12.54 2.39 -49.51
C ASP A 512 -11.90 2.64 -50.89
N GLY A 513 -10.85 3.47 -50.95
CA GLY A 513 -10.20 3.81 -52.21
C GLY A 513 -9.60 2.58 -52.92
N PRO A 514 -9.84 2.36 -54.22
CA PRO A 514 -9.35 1.16 -54.94
C PRO A 514 -7.81 1.08 -54.99
N GLY A 515 -7.12 2.21 -54.92
CA GLY A 515 -5.65 2.26 -54.85
C GLY A 515 -5.06 1.73 -53.53
N LEU A 516 -5.87 1.61 -52.46
CA LEU A 516 -5.42 1.13 -51.15
C LEU A 516 -5.50 -0.40 -51.01
N ALA A 517 -6.17 -1.10 -51.93
CA ALA A 517 -6.39 -2.54 -51.84
C ALA A 517 -5.10 -3.37 -51.69
N PRO A 518 -3.99 -3.09 -52.41
CA PRO A 518 -2.74 -3.83 -52.24
C PRO A 518 -2.08 -3.57 -50.88
N LEU A 519 -2.20 -2.36 -50.33
CA LEU A 519 -1.71 -2.04 -48.98
C LEU A 519 -2.54 -2.78 -47.92
N LYS A 520 -3.87 -2.81 -48.06
CA LYS A 520 -4.75 -3.57 -47.15
C LYS A 520 -4.40 -5.07 -47.16
N GLN A 521 -4.14 -5.66 -48.33
CA GLN A 521 -3.71 -7.06 -48.44
C GLN A 521 -2.35 -7.35 -47.79
N LEU A 522 -1.45 -6.37 -47.77
CA LEU A 522 -0.17 -6.48 -47.08
C LEU A 522 -0.37 -6.45 -45.55
N LEU A 523 -1.15 -5.50 -45.06
CA LEU A 523 -1.35 -5.25 -43.64
C LEU A 523 -2.23 -6.31 -42.95
N VAL A 524 -3.29 -6.78 -43.63
CA VAL A 524 -4.28 -7.70 -43.05
C VAL A 524 -3.67 -9.00 -42.49
N LYS A 525 -2.50 -9.40 -42.99
CA LYS A 525 -1.76 -10.59 -42.55
C LYS A 525 -1.20 -10.48 -41.13
N HIS A 526 -1.06 -9.27 -40.59
CA HIS A 526 -0.47 -9.05 -39.27
C HIS A 526 -1.48 -9.14 -38.12
N GLY A 527 -2.79 -8.94 -38.39
CA GLY A 527 -3.94 -9.23 -37.51
C GLY A 527 -4.01 -8.51 -36.15
N ASN A 528 -2.90 -8.04 -35.59
CA ASN A 528 -2.84 -7.36 -34.30
C ASN A 528 -3.39 -5.92 -34.45
N PRO A 529 -4.50 -5.56 -33.79
CA PRO A 529 -5.12 -4.24 -33.92
C PRO A 529 -4.14 -3.08 -33.69
N PHE A 530 -3.32 -3.19 -32.64
CA PHE A 530 -2.32 -2.17 -32.32
C PHE A 530 -1.27 -2.03 -33.42
N PHE A 531 -0.81 -3.15 -34.00
CA PHE A 531 0.12 -3.10 -35.14
C PHE A 531 -0.50 -2.40 -36.36
N LEU A 532 -1.77 -2.70 -36.66
CA LEU A 532 -2.48 -2.16 -37.82
C LEU A 532 -2.68 -0.64 -37.68
N GLU A 533 -3.20 -0.21 -36.53
CA GLU A 533 -3.39 1.22 -36.22
C GLU A 533 -2.08 1.99 -36.32
N GLU A 534 -1.03 1.49 -35.68
CA GLU A 534 0.25 2.19 -35.63
C GLU A 534 0.99 2.17 -36.97
N THR A 535 0.81 1.12 -37.77
CA THR A 535 1.35 1.09 -39.14
C THR A 535 0.67 2.11 -40.02
N VAL A 536 -0.66 2.22 -39.97
CA VAL A 536 -1.39 3.28 -40.71
C VAL A 536 -0.93 4.66 -40.26
N GLN A 537 -0.82 4.88 -38.96
CA GLN A 537 -0.34 6.16 -38.40
C GLN A 537 1.08 6.49 -38.90
N THR A 538 1.99 5.53 -38.88
CA THR A 538 3.37 5.69 -39.39
C THR A 538 3.39 6.06 -40.88
N LEU A 539 2.50 5.47 -41.68
CA LEU A 539 2.41 5.75 -43.11
C LEU A 539 1.83 7.14 -43.41
N VAL A 540 0.95 7.65 -42.54
CA VAL A 540 0.49 9.05 -42.58
C VAL A 540 1.62 10.01 -42.21
N GLU A 541 2.36 9.72 -41.13
CA GLU A 541 3.49 10.56 -40.65
C GLU A 541 4.61 10.70 -41.69
N THR A 542 4.90 9.61 -42.40
CA THR A 542 5.90 9.59 -43.50
C THR A 542 5.38 10.14 -44.81
N LYS A 543 4.14 10.63 -44.85
CA LYS A 543 3.46 11.12 -46.04
C LYS A 543 3.32 10.09 -47.15
N VAL A 544 3.44 8.79 -46.85
CA VAL A 544 3.09 7.68 -47.77
C VAL A 544 1.58 7.67 -48.02
N LEU A 545 0.83 7.97 -46.97
CA LEU A 545 -0.61 8.19 -47.01
C LEU A 545 -0.89 9.68 -46.80
N GLY A 546 -1.67 10.26 -47.70
CA GLY A 546 -2.23 11.61 -47.55
C GLY A 546 -3.75 11.56 -47.34
N GLY A 547 -4.33 12.64 -46.84
CA GLY A 547 -5.77 12.75 -46.58
C GLY A 547 -6.17 12.49 -45.13
N GLU A 548 -7.47 12.57 -44.85
CA GLU A 548 -8.05 12.36 -43.52
C GLU A 548 -8.33 10.88 -43.24
N ARG A 549 -8.47 10.52 -41.95
CA ARG A 549 -8.77 9.16 -41.48
C ARG A 549 -10.02 8.61 -42.18
N GLY A 550 -9.94 7.38 -42.69
CA GLY A 550 -11.02 6.76 -43.48
C GLY A 550 -11.17 7.30 -44.91
N ARG A 551 -10.29 8.21 -45.35
CA ARG A 551 -10.25 8.80 -46.71
C ARG A 551 -8.82 8.99 -47.22
N HIS A 552 -7.94 8.05 -46.88
CA HIS A 552 -6.54 8.15 -47.26
C HIS A 552 -6.31 7.84 -48.75
N ARG A 553 -5.20 8.37 -49.28
CA ARG A 553 -4.70 8.07 -50.63
C ARG A 553 -3.21 7.82 -50.57
N LEU A 554 -2.74 6.86 -51.35
CA LEU A 554 -1.30 6.61 -51.53
C LEU A 554 -0.68 7.74 -52.34
N THR A 555 0.43 8.27 -51.85
CA THR A 555 1.26 9.26 -52.55
C THR A 555 2.41 8.60 -53.32
N GLN A 556 2.69 7.33 -53.03
CA GLN A 556 3.76 6.53 -53.64
C GLN A 556 3.32 5.06 -53.83
N PRO A 557 3.96 4.31 -54.74
CA PRO A 557 3.54 2.94 -55.05
C PRO A 557 3.83 1.96 -53.90
N VAL A 558 2.95 0.96 -53.73
CA VAL A 558 2.96 0.03 -52.57
C VAL A 558 4.26 -0.77 -52.43
N HIS A 559 4.95 -1.09 -53.53
CA HIS A 559 6.22 -1.84 -53.48
C HIS A 559 7.39 -1.04 -52.88
N ALA A 560 7.28 0.28 -52.79
CA ALA A 560 8.26 1.14 -52.12
C ALA A 560 8.00 1.26 -50.60
N ILE A 561 6.87 0.74 -50.11
CA ILE A 561 6.49 0.82 -48.70
C ILE A 561 7.15 -0.33 -47.93
N GLN A 562 8.03 0.01 -46.99
CA GLN A 562 8.59 -0.96 -46.05
C GLN A 562 7.67 -1.10 -44.83
N VAL A 563 7.06 -2.27 -44.68
CA VAL A 563 6.29 -2.64 -43.48
C VAL A 563 7.24 -3.38 -42.52
N PRO A 564 7.45 -2.89 -41.29
CA PRO A 564 8.30 -3.55 -40.31
C PRO A 564 7.79 -4.95 -39.96
N ALA A 565 8.71 -5.88 -39.68
CA ALA A 565 8.38 -7.27 -39.39
C ALA A 565 7.69 -7.48 -38.02
N SER A 566 7.78 -6.51 -37.10
CA SER A 566 7.22 -6.59 -35.75
C SER A 566 6.77 -5.23 -35.21
N VAL A 567 5.88 -5.25 -34.21
CA VAL A 567 5.43 -4.06 -33.47
C VAL A 567 6.62 -3.32 -32.84
N GLN A 568 7.57 -4.05 -32.26
CA GLN A 568 8.75 -3.46 -31.61
C GLN A 568 9.64 -2.71 -32.61
N ALA A 569 9.90 -3.30 -33.78
CA ALA A 569 10.71 -2.66 -34.82
C ALA A 569 10.04 -1.40 -35.39
N MET A 570 8.72 -1.43 -35.53
CA MET A 570 7.93 -0.27 -35.96
C MET A 570 7.96 0.86 -34.92
N LEU A 571 7.75 0.56 -33.63
CA LEU A 571 7.82 1.55 -32.56
C LEU A 571 9.21 2.16 -32.42
N ALA A 572 10.27 1.34 -32.50
CA ALA A 572 11.65 1.81 -32.48
C ALA A 572 11.91 2.80 -33.63
N ALA A 573 11.46 2.46 -34.86
CA ALA A 573 11.60 3.34 -36.01
C ALA A 573 10.79 4.64 -35.89
N ARG A 574 9.63 4.63 -35.21
CA ARG A 574 8.89 5.87 -34.91
C ARG A 574 9.64 6.74 -33.90
N ILE A 575 10.16 6.14 -32.83
CA ILE A 575 10.97 6.84 -31.81
C ILE A 575 12.23 7.44 -32.44
N ASP A 576 12.89 6.74 -33.37
CA ASP A 576 14.09 7.22 -34.07
C ASP A 576 13.84 8.42 -34.99
N ARG A 577 12.59 8.67 -35.38
CA ARG A 577 12.19 9.81 -36.20
C ARG A 577 11.86 11.06 -35.40
N LEU A 578 11.72 10.95 -34.09
CA LEU A 578 11.56 12.11 -33.20
C LEU A 578 12.79 13.01 -33.28
N SER A 579 12.61 14.30 -32.99
CA SER A 579 13.73 15.20 -32.77
C SER A 579 14.60 14.68 -31.62
N SER A 580 15.88 15.06 -31.59
CA SER A 580 16.77 14.63 -30.50
C SER A 580 16.27 15.07 -29.13
N GLU A 581 15.60 16.22 -29.04
CA GLU A 581 15.00 16.73 -27.81
C GLU A 581 13.76 15.92 -27.40
N ASP A 582 12.81 15.69 -28.32
CA ASP A 582 11.58 14.94 -28.02
C ASP A 582 11.88 13.47 -27.70
N LYS A 583 12.85 12.86 -28.41
CA LYS A 583 13.31 11.49 -28.13
C LYS A 583 13.90 11.40 -26.73
N ARG A 584 14.72 12.37 -26.32
CA ARG A 584 15.31 12.41 -24.98
C ARG A 584 14.23 12.60 -23.92
N LEU A 585 13.26 13.48 -24.16
CA LEU A 585 12.12 13.69 -23.26
C LEU A 585 11.31 12.39 -23.06
N LEU A 586 10.98 11.68 -24.15
CA LEU A 586 10.28 10.40 -24.10
C LEU A 586 11.08 9.32 -23.34
N GLN A 587 12.40 9.29 -23.52
CA GLN A 587 13.31 8.40 -22.81
C GLN A 587 13.41 8.71 -21.31
N VAL A 588 13.37 9.98 -20.89
CA VAL A 588 13.30 10.34 -19.47
C VAL A 588 11.97 9.87 -18.88
N ALA A 589 10.86 10.11 -19.59
CA ALA A 589 9.54 9.68 -19.17
C ALA A 589 9.47 8.15 -18.97
N SER A 590 10.11 7.36 -19.84
CA SER A 590 10.11 5.90 -19.72
C SER A 590 10.90 5.36 -18.52
N VAL A 591 11.83 6.14 -17.94
CA VAL A 591 12.53 5.74 -16.70
C VAL A 591 11.71 6.03 -15.45
N ILE A 592 10.82 7.03 -15.50
CA ILE A 592 9.86 7.32 -14.42
C ILE A 592 8.83 6.19 -14.33
N GLY A 593 8.23 5.82 -15.46
CA GLY A 593 7.27 4.72 -15.54
C GLY A 593 6.32 4.85 -16.72
N ASN A 594 5.27 4.02 -16.72
CA ASN A 594 4.19 4.13 -17.71
C ASN A 594 3.29 5.34 -17.48
N ASP A 595 3.12 5.70 -16.20
CA ASP A 595 2.39 6.88 -15.75
C ASP A 595 3.42 7.83 -15.15
N VAL A 596 3.38 9.09 -15.58
CA VAL A 596 4.48 10.05 -15.51
C VAL A 596 3.93 11.35 -14.92
N PRO A 597 4.06 11.53 -13.60
CA PRO A 597 3.69 12.78 -12.95
C PRO A 597 4.50 13.94 -13.54
N PHE A 598 3.81 15.01 -13.95
CA PHE A 598 4.45 16.16 -14.58
C PHE A 598 5.48 16.81 -13.66
N ALA A 599 5.17 16.95 -12.36
CA ALA A 599 6.09 17.53 -11.38
C ALA A 599 7.40 16.74 -11.27
N LEU A 600 7.32 15.40 -11.34
CA LEU A 600 8.49 14.53 -11.32
C LEU A 600 9.29 14.65 -12.63
N LEU A 601 8.62 14.62 -13.78
CA LEU A 601 9.27 14.82 -15.08
C LEU A 601 9.95 16.19 -15.17
N GLN A 602 9.28 17.25 -14.73
CA GLN A 602 9.78 18.62 -14.69
C GLN A 602 11.04 18.72 -13.81
N ALA A 603 11.04 18.08 -12.64
CA ALA A 603 12.21 18.07 -11.76
C ALA A 603 13.41 17.29 -12.34
N ILE A 604 13.17 16.38 -13.29
CA ILE A 604 14.21 15.55 -13.92
C ILE A 604 14.64 16.13 -15.28
N VAL A 605 13.86 16.94 -15.96
CA VAL A 605 14.27 17.52 -17.25
C VAL A 605 14.96 18.86 -17.04
N ASP A 606 16.17 19.03 -17.57
CA ASP A 606 16.88 20.32 -17.55
C ASP A 606 16.38 21.20 -18.72
N LEU A 607 15.07 21.40 -18.79
CA LEU A 607 14.42 22.20 -19.84
C LEU A 607 13.61 23.33 -19.19
N PRO A 608 13.62 24.53 -19.78
CA PRO A 608 12.66 25.57 -19.44
C PRO A 608 11.22 25.06 -19.56
N ASP A 609 10.32 25.55 -18.69
CA ASP A 609 8.92 25.10 -18.65
C ASP A 609 8.24 25.19 -20.02
N ASP A 610 8.48 26.26 -20.79
CA ASP A 610 7.91 26.45 -22.12
C ASP A 610 8.41 25.40 -23.12
N ALA A 611 9.69 25.04 -23.06
CA ALA A 611 10.27 24.01 -23.92
C ALA A 611 9.74 22.61 -23.55
N LEU A 612 9.59 22.32 -22.24
CA LEU A 612 9.00 21.07 -21.76
C LEU A 612 7.55 20.91 -22.25
N HIS A 613 6.71 21.95 -22.07
CA HIS A 613 5.33 21.90 -22.54
C HIS A 613 5.25 21.72 -24.06
N ARG A 614 6.09 22.42 -24.85
CA ARG A 614 6.14 22.24 -26.31
C ARG A 614 6.54 20.81 -26.70
N GLY A 615 7.56 20.24 -26.04
CA GLY A 615 7.98 18.86 -26.29
C GLY A 615 6.90 17.84 -25.91
N LEU A 616 6.19 18.05 -24.79
CA LEU A 616 5.06 17.22 -24.40
C LEU A 616 3.88 17.36 -25.37
N ASP A 617 3.58 18.56 -25.86
CA ASP A 617 2.58 18.80 -26.89
C ASP A 617 2.97 18.08 -28.20
N HIS A 618 4.25 18.12 -28.60
CA HIS A 618 4.76 17.38 -29.76
C HIS A 618 4.67 15.86 -29.58
N LEU A 619 5.09 15.32 -28.44
CA LEU A 619 4.96 13.89 -28.11
C LEU A 619 3.50 13.46 -28.03
N GLN A 620 2.61 14.36 -27.63
CA GLN A 620 1.18 14.14 -27.58
C GLN A 620 0.53 14.15 -28.97
N VAL A 621 0.98 15.03 -29.87
CA VAL A 621 0.58 15.05 -31.29
C VAL A 621 1.13 13.83 -32.03
N ALA A 622 2.36 13.44 -31.73
CA ALA A 622 2.99 12.22 -32.24
C ALA A 622 2.48 10.93 -31.56
N GLU A 623 1.49 11.05 -30.68
CA GLU A 623 0.78 9.91 -30.07
C GLU A 623 1.66 8.98 -29.22
N PHE A 624 2.70 9.52 -28.58
CA PHE A 624 3.54 8.77 -27.64
C PHE A 624 3.03 8.89 -26.19
N LEU A 625 2.73 10.11 -25.75
CA LEU A 625 2.28 10.44 -24.39
C LEU A 625 0.93 11.16 -24.42
N TYR A 626 0.09 10.94 -23.42
CA TYR A 626 -1.22 11.56 -23.31
C TYR A 626 -1.41 12.15 -21.92
N LYS A 627 -2.03 13.32 -21.82
CA LYS A 627 -2.51 13.87 -20.55
C LYS A 627 -3.64 12.97 -20.01
N THR A 628 -3.37 12.20 -18.97
CA THR A 628 -4.29 11.22 -18.36
C THR A 628 -4.88 11.72 -17.05
N GLY A 629 -4.09 12.44 -16.25
CA GLY A 629 -4.54 13.16 -15.08
C GLY A 629 -4.39 14.66 -15.29
N LEU A 630 -5.45 15.44 -15.06
CA LEU A 630 -5.36 16.91 -14.97
C LEU A 630 -5.49 17.37 -13.51
N PHE A 631 -6.02 16.53 -12.62
CA PHE A 631 -6.30 16.85 -11.22
C PHE A 631 -6.06 15.63 -10.31
N PRO A 632 -5.43 15.77 -9.13
CA PRO A 632 -4.93 17.02 -8.52
C PRO A 632 -3.62 17.55 -9.14
N GLU A 633 -2.87 16.66 -9.80
CA GLU A 633 -1.65 16.99 -10.54
C GLU A 633 -1.78 16.58 -12.00
N LEU A 634 -1.02 17.27 -12.85
CA LEU A 634 -0.92 16.93 -14.27
C LEU A 634 -0.10 15.64 -14.40
N GLU A 635 -0.64 14.65 -15.07
CA GLU A 635 -0.02 13.35 -15.28
C GLU A 635 -0.12 12.97 -16.75
N TYR A 636 0.98 12.42 -17.26
CA TYR A 636 1.07 11.90 -18.60
C TYR A 636 1.19 10.38 -18.55
N SER A 637 0.55 9.67 -19.46
CA SER A 637 0.79 8.23 -19.61
C SER A 637 1.21 7.90 -21.04
N PHE A 638 2.02 6.85 -21.18
CA PHE A 638 2.30 6.26 -22.48
C PHE A 638 1.01 5.73 -23.11
N LYS A 639 0.81 6.00 -24.40
CA LYS A 639 -0.34 5.48 -25.17
C LYS A 639 -0.49 3.97 -25.00
N HIS A 640 0.64 3.28 -25.04
CA HIS A 640 0.74 1.84 -24.94
C HIS A 640 1.96 1.44 -24.11
N ALA A 641 1.80 0.42 -23.25
CA ALA A 641 2.89 -0.16 -22.47
C ALA A 641 4.06 -0.65 -23.36
N LEU A 642 3.78 -1.10 -24.60
CA LEU A 642 4.83 -1.46 -25.55
C LEU A 642 5.69 -0.27 -25.98
N THR A 643 5.10 0.92 -26.10
CA THR A 643 5.84 2.15 -26.42
C THR A 643 6.80 2.49 -25.30
N HIS A 644 6.36 2.37 -24.04
CA HIS A 644 7.23 2.47 -22.87
C HIS A 644 8.35 1.43 -22.92
N ASP A 645 8.03 0.15 -23.09
CA ASP A 645 8.99 -0.95 -23.05
C ASP A 645 10.06 -0.83 -24.14
N VAL A 646 9.68 -0.44 -25.35
CA VAL A 646 10.64 -0.19 -26.45
C VAL A 646 11.49 1.05 -26.16
N THR A 647 10.90 2.12 -25.61
CA THR A 647 11.65 3.35 -25.27
C THR A 647 12.67 3.08 -24.16
N TYR A 648 12.24 2.47 -23.05
CA TYR A 648 13.11 2.10 -21.92
C TYR A 648 14.15 1.06 -22.36
N GLY A 649 13.72 0.05 -23.12
CA GLY A 649 14.56 -1.00 -23.69
C GLY A 649 15.65 -0.48 -24.64
N GLY A 650 15.40 0.64 -25.32
CA GLY A 650 16.36 1.29 -26.21
C GLY A 650 17.46 2.11 -25.51
N LEU A 651 17.33 2.39 -24.21
CA LEU A 651 18.35 3.13 -23.45
C LEU A 651 19.58 2.26 -23.13
N LEU A 652 20.77 2.86 -23.23
CA LEU A 652 22.02 2.25 -22.77
C LEU A 652 22.01 2.11 -21.24
N GLN A 653 22.71 1.10 -20.71
CA GLN A 653 22.75 0.80 -19.27
C GLN A 653 23.22 2.01 -18.43
N GLU A 654 24.27 2.71 -18.88
CA GLU A 654 24.79 3.89 -18.20
C GLU A 654 23.78 5.05 -18.14
N GLN A 655 23.02 5.25 -19.21
CA GLN A 655 21.97 6.27 -19.27
C GLN A 655 20.80 5.92 -18.33
N ARG A 656 20.38 4.65 -18.30
CA ARG A 656 19.35 4.20 -17.36
C ARG A 656 19.77 4.45 -15.93
N ARG A 657 21.00 4.07 -15.58
CA ARG A 657 21.57 4.30 -14.25
C ARG A 657 21.51 5.78 -13.86
N GLY A 658 22.01 6.66 -14.73
CA GLY A 658 21.99 8.10 -14.48
C GLY A 658 20.58 8.69 -14.33
N LEU A 659 19.62 8.23 -15.14
CA LEU A 659 18.23 8.69 -15.06
C LEU A 659 17.53 8.19 -13.80
N HIS A 660 17.70 6.91 -13.43
CA HIS A 660 17.18 6.39 -12.17
C HIS A 660 17.73 7.17 -10.97
N ALA A 661 19.02 7.51 -10.95
CA ALA A 661 19.60 8.32 -9.89
C ALA A 661 18.96 9.73 -9.78
N ARG A 662 18.64 10.36 -10.92
CA ARG A 662 17.94 11.66 -10.95
C ARG A 662 16.49 11.54 -10.46
N VAL A 663 15.81 10.43 -10.76
CA VAL A 663 14.47 10.15 -10.21
C VAL A 663 14.50 10.11 -8.68
N VAL A 664 15.48 9.42 -8.07
CA VAL A 664 15.58 9.37 -6.60
C VAL A 664 15.77 10.78 -6.01
N ALA A 665 16.65 11.60 -6.61
CA ALA A 665 16.89 12.96 -6.14
C ALA A 665 15.62 13.84 -6.24
N ALA A 666 14.86 13.68 -7.34
CA ALA A 666 13.61 14.40 -7.54
C ALA A 666 12.53 13.96 -6.54
N LEU A 667 12.37 12.64 -6.31
CA LEU A 667 11.43 12.10 -5.32
C LEU A 667 11.75 12.60 -3.91
N GLU A 668 13.01 12.61 -3.50
CA GLU A 668 13.43 13.13 -2.19
C GLU A 668 13.10 14.62 -2.00
N THR A 669 13.14 15.38 -3.08
CA THR A 669 12.89 16.82 -3.05
C THR A 669 11.39 17.11 -3.04
N LEU A 670 10.63 16.48 -3.94
CA LEU A 670 9.20 16.70 -4.11
C LEU A 670 8.38 16.16 -2.93
N TYR A 671 8.81 15.04 -2.33
CA TYR A 671 8.10 14.34 -1.27
C TYR A 671 8.83 14.38 0.07
N ARG A 672 9.63 15.41 0.35
CA ARG A 672 10.47 15.54 1.56
C ARG A 672 9.74 15.19 2.86
N ASP A 673 8.51 15.67 3.02
CA ASP A 673 7.72 15.47 4.25
C ASP A 673 6.92 14.16 4.25
N ARG A 674 6.95 13.41 3.14
CA ARG A 674 6.10 12.23 2.88
C ARG A 674 6.87 11.08 2.19
N LEU A 675 8.17 10.98 2.42
CA LEU A 675 9.01 9.94 1.82
C LEU A 675 8.51 8.53 2.15
N GLY A 676 7.86 8.35 3.30
CA GLY A 676 7.21 7.09 3.70
C GLY A 676 6.25 6.50 2.65
N GLU A 677 5.58 7.36 1.87
CA GLU A 677 4.67 6.96 0.80
C GLU A 677 5.41 6.48 -0.46
N GLN A 678 6.68 6.86 -0.62
CA GLN A 678 7.49 6.62 -1.82
C GLN A 678 8.64 5.62 -1.58
N ILE A 679 8.71 4.97 -0.42
CA ILE A 679 9.84 4.12 -0.02
C ILE A 679 10.13 3.00 -1.03
N GLU A 680 9.09 2.30 -1.49
CA GLU A 680 9.24 1.21 -2.46
C GLU A 680 9.76 1.72 -3.81
N GLY A 681 9.26 2.88 -4.27
CA GLY A 681 9.75 3.56 -5.47
C GLY A 681 11.20 4.05 -5.33
N LEU A 682 11.52 4.70 -4.21
CA LEU A 682 12.87 5.15 -3.87
C LEU A 682 13.85 3.97 -3.82
N ALA A 683 13.48 2.85 -3.20
CA ALA A 683 14.28 1.63 -3.19
C ALA A 683 14.51 1.08 -4.60
N HIS A 684 13.46 1.01 -5.42
CA HIS A 684 13.55 0.55 -6.82
C HIS A 684 14.49 1.41 -7.67
N HIS A 685 14.26 2.74 -7.69
CA HIS A 685 15.07 3.65 -8.50
C HIS A 685 16.50 3.77 -7.93
N ALA A 686 16.71 3.71 -6.61
CA ALA A 686 18.06 3.73 -6.04
C ALA A 686 18.85 2.47 -6.40
N LEU A 687 18.21 1.29 -6.38
CA LEU A 687 18.84 0.04 -6.82
C LEU A 687 19.22 0.08 -8.30
N ARG A 688 18.29 0.50 -9.18
CA ARG A 688 18.52 0.63 -10.63
C ARG A 688 19.51 1.75 -10.99
N GLY A 689 19.60 2.77 -10.14
CA GLY A 689 20.57 3.86 -10.23
C GLY A 689 21.94 3.52 -9.67
N GLU A 690 22.15 2.30 -9.15
CA GLU A 690 23.38 1.86 -8.47
C GLU A 690 23.80 2.79 -7.32
N LEU A 691 22.82 3.44 -6.67
CA LEU A 691 23.05 4.38 -5.57
C LEU A 691 23.16 3.64 -4.23
N GLY A 692 24.18 2.78 -4.07
CA GLY A 692 24.31 1.86 -2.92
C GLY A 692 24.03 2.48 -1.55
N GLU A 693 24.70 3.59 -1.21
CA GLU A 693 24.54 4.28 0.08
C GLU A 693 23.12 4.80 0.35
N ARG A 694 22.38 5.18 -0.70
CA ARG A 694 20.97 5.63 -0.60
C ARG A 694 19.99 4.46 -0.70
N ALA A 695 20.32 3.44 -1.49
CA ALA A 695 19.47 2.28 -1.70
C ALA A 695 19.31 1.44 -0.43
N VAL A 696 20.37 1.24 0.34
CA VAL A 696 20.34 0.39 1.55
C VAL A 696 19.33 0.88 2.59
N PRO A 697 19.29 2.17 2.99
CA PRO A 697 18.26 2.69 3.89
C PRO A 697 16.83 2.49 3.36
N TYR A 698 16.58 2.76 2.07
CA TYR A 698 15.26 2.59 1.47
C TYR A 698 14.83 1.13 1.39
N LEU A 699 15.75 0.21 1.06
CA LEU A 699 15.48 -1.23 1.07
C LEU A 699 15.17 -1.74 2.49
N ARG A 700 15.92 -1.27 3.51
CA ARG A 700 15.62 -1.59 4.91
C ARG A 700 14.24 -1.08 5.32
N GLN A 701 13.90 0.16 4.99
CA GLN A 701 12.58 0.73 5.28
C GLN A 701 11.45 -0.02 4.55
N ALA A 702 11.66 -0.40 3.28
CA ALA A 702 10.72 -1.23 2.53
C ALA A 702 10.53 -2.61 3.19
N GLY A 703 11.61 -3.23 3.68
CA GLY A 703 11.57 -4.48 4.42
C GLY A 703 10.79 -4.38 5.73
N LEU A 704 11.03 -3.32 6.52
CA LEU A 704 10.28 -3.04 7.74
C LEU A 704 8.80 -2.78 7.47
N LYS A 705 8.49 -2.02 6.41
CA LYS A 705 7.11 -1.71 5.98
C LYS A 705 6.38 -2.99 5.54
N ALA A 706 7.02 -3.84 4.75
CA ALA A 706 6.48 -5.15 4.36
C ALA A 706 6.26 -6.06 5.58
N ALA A 707 7.21 -6.10 6.53
CA ALA A 707 7.06 -6.88 7.76
C ALA A 707 5.90 -6.37 8.63
N ALA A 708 5.71 -5.05 8.73
CA ALA A 708 4.59 -4.45 9.46
C ALA A 708 3.22 -4.82 8.84
N ARG A 709 3.17 -4.93 7.51
CA ARG A 709 2.01 -5.44 6.74
C ARG A 709 1.90 -6.97 6.73
N SER A 710 2.82 -7.66 7.42
CA SER A 710 2.87 -9.13 7.49
C SER A 710 3.11 -9.82 6.14
N ALA A 711 3.67 -9.09 5.17
CA ALA A 711 4.17 -9.59 3.89
C ALA A 711 5.60 -10.13 4.07
N LEU A 712 5.72 -11.23 4.83
CA LEU A 712 7.01 -11.75 5.30
C LEU A 712 7.98 -12.17 4.16
N PRO A 713 7.53 -12.82 3.06
CA PRO A 713 8.41 -13.15 1.94
C PRO A 713 8.99 -11.90 1.26
N ASP A 714 8.19 -10.87 1.09
CA ASP A 714 8.60 -9.60 0.48
C ASP A 714 9.57 -8.86 1.41
N ALA A 715 9.28 -8.82 2.72
CA ALA A 715 10.19 -8.27 3.72
C ALA A 715 11.57 -8.93 3.67
N ARG A 716 11.61 -10.27 3.61
CA ARG A 716 12.86 -11.03 3.43
C ARG A 716 13.58 -10.62 2.15
N ALA A 717 12.87 -10.53 1.02
CA ALA A 717 13.46 -10.17 -0.27
C ALA A 717 14.07 -8.77 -0.26
N TRP A 718 13.45 -7.80 0.43
CA TRP A 718 13.99 -6.45 0.59
C TRP A 718 15.24 -6.42 1.46
N PHE A 719 15.23 -7.09 2.61
CA PHE A 719 16.39 -7.18 3.49
C PHE A 719 17.58 -7.88 2.81
N GLU A 720 17.35 -9.01 2.12
CA GLU A 720 18.41 -9.73 1.40
C GLU A 720 19.00 -8.90 0.25
N GLN A 721 18.20 -8.11 -0.47
CA GLN A 721 18.71 -7.15 -1.46
C GLN A 721 19.60 -6.08 -0.82
N ALA A 722 19.21 -5.55 0.34
CA ALA A 722 20.02 -4.58 1.08
C ALA A 722 21.37 -5.18 1.53
N LEU A 723 21.35 -6.42 2.04
CA LEU A 723 22.55 -7.15 2.44
C LEU A 723 23.47 -7.47 1.25
N GLY A 724 22.89 -7.80 0.09
CA GLY A 724 23.63 -8.00 -1.16
C GLY A 724 24.38 -6.73 -1.59
N LEU A 725 23.74 -5.57 -1.52
CA LEU A 725 24.39 -4.28 -1.80
C LEU A 725 25.52 -3.97 -0.81
N LEU A 726 25.26 -4.13 0.50
CA LEU A 726 26.28 -3.89 1.53
C LEU A 726 27.52 -4.76 1.36
N THR A 727 27.36 -5.99 0.87
CA THR A 727 28.47 -6.90 0.59
C THR A 727 29.33 -6.44 -0.60
N ALA A 728 28.72 -5.78 -1.58
CA ALA A 728 29.43 -5.24 -2.75
C ALA A 728 30.08 -3.86 -2.50
N MET A 729 29.66 -3.15 -1.45
CA MET A 729 30.18 -1.83 -1.10
C MET A 729 31.52 -1.92 -0.36
N PRO A 730 32.37 -0.87 -0.43
CA PRO A 730 33.54 -0.78 0.41
C PRO A 730 33.16 -0.86 1.88
N GLU A 731 33.98 -1.57 2.64
CA GLU A 731 33.77 -1.69 4.06
C GLU A 731 34.08 -0.38 4.79
N SER A 732 33.14 0.03 5.64
CA SER A 732 33.23 1.16 6.55
C SER A 732 32.46 0.84 7.82
N GLU A 733 32.69 1.60 8.89
CA GLU A 733 31.91 1.44 10.13
C GLU A 733 30.40 1.56 9.88
N ALA A 734 29.98 2.50 9.03
CA ALA A 734 28.57 2.68 8.68
C ALA A 734 27.98 1.47 7.92
N THR A 735 28.71 0.90 6.96
CA THR A 735 28.22 -0.28 6.22
C THR A 735 28.17 -1.52 7.11
N LEU A 736 29.13 -1.69 8.02
CA LEU A 736 29.10 -2.76 9.02
C LEU A 736 27.92 -2.61 10.00
N GLN A 737 27.65 -1.40 10.49
CA GLN A 737 26.52 -1.12 11.39
C GLN A 737 25.18 -1.40 10.69
N GLN A 738 24.98 -0.92 9.45
CA GLN A 738 23.76 -1.20 8.70
C GLN A 738 23.59 -2.70 8.41
N ALA A 739 24.67 -3.39 8.04
CA ALA A 739 24.68 -4.82 7.82
C ALA A 739 24.30 -5.62 9.07
N PHE A 740 24.68 -5.13 10.25
CA PHE A 740 24.29 -5.68 11.54
C PHE A 740 22.80 -5.45 11.81
N GLU A 741 22.32 -4.20 11.76
CA GLU A 741 20.92 -3.88 12.10
C GLU A 741 19.93 -4.63 11.21
N ILE A 742 20.20 -4.71 9.89
CA ILE A 742 19.34 -5.43 8.94
C ILE A 742 19.24 -6.92 9.28
N ARG A 743 20.34 -7.58 9.72
CA ARG A 743 20.31 -8.99 10.14
C ARG A 743 19.47 -9.19 11.40
N LEU A 744 19.55 -8.26 12.35
CA LEU A 744 18.75 -8.30 13.57
C LEU A 744 17.26 -8.03 13.30
N GLU A 745 16.94 -7.20 12.32
CA GLU A 745 15.56 -6.93 11.88
C GLU A 745 14.97 -8.04 11.02
N LEU A 746 15.80 -8.75 10.25
CA LEU A 746 15.39 -9.92 9.46
C LEU A 746 15.07 -11.13 10.36
N ARG A 747 15.70 -11.24 11.53
CA ARG A 747 15.50 -12.33 12.50
C ARG A 747 14.02 -12.65 12.80
N PRO A 748 13.16 -11.70 13.25
CA PRO A 748 11.74 -11.99 13.50
C PRO A 748 10.99 -12.47 12.26
N VAL A 749 11.35 -11.98 11.06
CA VAL A 749 10.76 -12.41 9.78
C VAL A 749 11.10 -13.89 9.51
N LEU A 750 12.37 -14.27 9.64
CA LEU A 750 12.82 -15.66 9.46
C LEU A 750 12.19 -16.61 10.49
N ASN A 751 12.08 -16.17 11.74
CA ASN A 751 11.43 -16.96 12.79
C ASN A 751 9.95 -17.24 12.45
N GLN A 752 9.23 -16.25 11.93
CA GLN A 752 7.82 -16.40 11.54
C GLN A 752 7.64 -17.25 10.27
N LEU A 753 8.60 -17.19 9.34
CA LEU A 753 8.65 -18.12 8.19
C LEU A 753 9.04 -19.55 8.61
N GLY A 754 9.53 -19.74 9.84
CA GLY A 754 10.05 -21.01 10.35
C GLY A 754 11.43 -21.38 9.79
N GLU A 755 12.18 -20.42 9.26
CA GLU A 755 13.51 -20.56 8.65
C GLU A 755 14.62 -20.45 9.72
N VAL A 756 14.50 -21.24 10.80
CA VAL A 756 15.34 -21.15 12.01
C VAL A 756 16.84 -21.35 11.74
N ARG A 757 17.22 -22.21 10.78
CA ARG A 757 18.63 -22.40 10.40
C ARG A 757 19.22 -21.18 9.70
N GLN A 758 18.49 -20.58 8.76
CA GLN A 758 18.92 -19.34 8.12
C GLN A 758 19.05 -18.22 9.14
N GLN A 759 18.14 -18.16 10.11
CA GLN A 759 18.25 -17.21 11.22
C GLN A 759 19.54 -17.38 12.02
N LEU A 760 19.98 -18.61 12.29
CA LEU A 760 21.27 -18.86 12.96
C LEU A 760 22.46 -18.40 12.10
N GLU A 761 22.42 -18.65 10.79
CA GLU A 761 23.46 -18.19 9.85
C GLU A 761 23.57 -16.66 9.84
N ARG A 762 22.44 -15.95 9.79
CA ARG A 762 22.40 -14.49 9.88
C ARG A 762 22.94 -13.98 11.22
N LEU A 763 22.69 -14.67 12.33
CA LEU A 763 23.25 -14.31 13.64
C LEU A 763 24.77 -14.53 13.71
N ARG A 764 25.29 -15.61 13.13
CA ARG A 764 26.75 -15.84 13.03
C ARG A 764 27.46 -14.76 12.21
N GLU A 765 26.84 -14.33 11.12
CA GLU A 765 27.36 -13.18 10.36
C GLU A 765 27.32 -11.89 11.19
N ALA A 766 26.23 -11.65 11.93
CA ALA A 766 26.11 -10.50 12.82
C ALA A 766 27.13 -10.53 13.99
N GLU A 767 27.50 -11.72 14.49
CA GLU A 767 28.59 -11.89 15.46
C GLU A 767 29.91 -11.37 14.89
N GLY A 768 30.28 -11.81 13.69
CA GLY A 768 31.49 -11.34 13.02
C GLY A 768 31.48 -9.82 12.79
N LEU A 769 30.34 -9.24 12.45
CA LEU A 769 30.19 -7.79 12.31
C LEU A 769 30.36 -7.05 13.65
N ALA A 770 29.74 -7.54 14.73
CA ALA A 770 29.87 -6.93 16.06
C ALA A 770 31.30 -6.96 16.59
N GLN A 771 32.02 -8.06 16.37
CA GLN A 771 33.44 -8.20 16.72
C GLN A 771 34.30 -7.17 15.97
N ARG A 772 34.07 -7.00 14.66
CA ARG A 772 34.83 -6.03 13.83
C ARG A 772 34.53 -4.59 14.20
N LEU A 773 33.30 -4.31 14.64
CA LEU A 773 32.89 -3.02 15.20
C LEU A 773 33.43 -2.78 16.62
N ASN A 774 33.98 -3.80 17.29
CA ASN A 774 34.34 -3.78 18.71
C ASN A 774 33.19 -3.30 19.61
N ASP A 775 31.97 -3.74 19.31
CA ASP A 775 30.76 -3.36 20.04
C ASP A 775 30.24 -4.54 20.88
N GLU A 776 30.65 -4.55 22.15
CA GLU A 776 30.24 -5.56 23.13
C GLU A 776 28.73 -5.62 23.30
N ARG A 777 28.02 -4.48 23.22
CA ARG A 777 26.55 -4.46 23.39
C ARG A 777 25.87 -5.20 22.25
N ARG A 778 26.31 -4.99 21.01
CA ARG A 778 25.84 -5.72 19.83
C ARG A 778 26.19 -7.20 19.90
N LEU A 779 27.40 -7.53 20.35
CA LEU A 779 27.85 -8.90 20.53
C LEU A 779 27.00 -9.65 21.57
N GLY A 780 26.71 -9.00 22.70
CA GLY A 780 25.82 -9.51 23.74
C GLY A 780 24.41 -9.80 23.21
N ARG A 781 23.83 -8.90 22.41
CA ARG A 781 22.51 -9.11 21.76
C ARG A 781 22.53 -10.32 20.83
N VAL A 782 23.59 -10.48 20.02
CA VAL A 782 23.74 -11.65 19.14
C VAL A 782 23.77 -12.93 19.96
N TYR A 783 24.60 -13.01 21.00
CA TYR A 783 24.66 -14.19 21.85
C TYR A 783 23.34 -14.50 22.58
N ALA A 784 22.61 -13.48 23.03
CA ALA A 784 21.29 -13.68 23.62
C ALA A 784 20.33 -14.32 22.60
N PHE A 785 20.24 -13.81 21.37
CA PHE A 785 19.37 -14.41 20.36
C PHE A 785 19.85 -15.79 19.89
N SER A 786 21.16 -16.02 19.75
CA SER A 786 21.72 -17.33 19.40
C SER A 786 21.36 -18.39 20.45
N THR A 787 21.29 -18.01 21.73
CA THR A 787 20.84 -18.91 22.82
C THR A 787 19.48 -19.53 22.53
N ASN A 788 18.49 -18.69 22.16
CA ASN A 788 17.16 -19.16 21.84
C ASN A 788 17.14 -20.08 20.62
N ILE A 789 17.91 -19.73 19.58
CA ILE A 789 17.93 -20.50 18.33
C ILE A 789 18.61 -21.85 18.49
N HIS A 790 19.76 -21.90 19.18
CA HIS A 790 20.39 -23.16 19.54
C HIS A 790 19.46 -24.03 20.39
N ALA A 791 18.69 -23.44 21.33
CA ALA A 791 17.70 -24.17 22.10
C ALA A 791 16.57 -24.77 21.23
N LEU A 792 16.05 -24.02 20.24
CA LEU A 792 15.04 -24.54 19.29
C LEU A 792 15.57 -25.67 18.38
N LEU A 793 16.85 -25.62 18.03
CA LEU A 793 17.54 -26.67 17.26
C LEU A 793 17.97 -27.87 18.10
N GLY A 794 17.82 -27.82 19.43
CA GLY A 794 18.26 -28.87 20.36
C GLY A 794 19.75 -28.86 20.69
N GLU A 795 20.49 -27.83 20.27
CA GLU A 795 21.93 -27.65 20.46
C GLU A 795 22.22 -27.02 21.84
N LEU A 796 21.86 -27.72 22.92
CA LEU A 796 21.77 -27.14 24.27
C LEU A 796 23.11 -26.70 24.89
N ASP A 797 24.23 -27.34 24.51
CA ASP A 797 25.55 -26.93 24.98
C ASP A 797 25.98 -25.58 24.37
N GLU A 798 25.77 -25.40 23.06
CA GLU A 798 26.00 -24.13 22.36
C GLU A 798 25.04 -23.04 22.85
N ALA A 799 23.78 -23.40 23.13
CA ALA A 799 22.81 -22.49 23.73
C ALA A 799 23.30 -21.98 25.09
N ARG A 800 23.75 -22.89 25.98
CA ARG A 800 24.28 -22.52 27.30
C ARG A 800 25.53 -21.66 27.19
N ALA A 801 26.45 -22.00 26.30
CA ALA A 801 27.67 -21.24 26.07
C ALA A 801 27.35 -19.81 25.61
N SER A 802 26.47 -19.67 24.62
CA SER A 802 26.02 -18.37 24.11
C SER A 802 25.35 -17.53 25.19
N GLY A 803 24.39 -18.09 25.93
CA GLY A 803 23.64 -17.35 26.94
C GLY A 803 24.53 -16.91 28.10
N THR A 804 25.49 -17.75 28.50
CA THR A 804 26.47 -17.40 29.54
C THR A 804 27.34 -16.22 29.10
N ARG A 805 27.79 -16.19 27.85
CA ARG A 805 28.54 -15.03 27.29
C ARG A 805 27.68 -13.77 27.25
N ALA A 806 26.44 -13.87 26.77
CA ALA A 806 25.51 -12.74 26.74
C ALA A 806 25.28 -12.14 28.15
N LEU A 807 25.09 -13.00 29.16
CA LEU A 807 24.90 -12.57 30.54
C LEU A 807 26.17 -11.95 31.15
N ALA A 808 27.36 -12.45 30.81
CA ALA A 808 28.63 -11.86 31.24
C ALA A 808 28.78 -10.44 30.67
N ILE A 809 28.58 -10.27 29.36
CA ILE A 809 28.63 -8.97 28.68
C ILE A 809 27.60 -8.00 29.30
N ALA A 810 26.37 -8.45 29.54
CA ALA A 810 25.33 -7.63 30.14
C ALA A 810 25.73 -7.10 31.53
N ARG A 811 26.39 -7.94 32.34
CA ARG A 811 26.90 -7.56 33.67
C ARG A 811 28.04 -6.55 33.58
N GLU A 812 28.97 -6.76 32.66
CA GLU A 812 30.10 -5.84 32.44
C GLU A 812 29.64 -4.46 31.97
N LEU A 813 28.63 -4.41 31.09
CA LEU A 813 28.06 -3.16 30.58
C LEU A 813 27.04 -2.50 31.53
N GLY A 814 26.56 -3.20 32.57
CA GLY A 814 25.43 -2.76 33.39
C GLY A 814 24.11 -2.65 32.60
N ASP A 815 23.96 -3.42 31.52
CA ASP A 815 22.79 -3.37 30.64
C ASP A 815 21.68 -4.28 31.18
N LEU A 816 20.69 -3.67 31.84
CA LEU A 816 19.57 -4.40 32.44
C LEU A 816 18.70 -5.11 31.39
N GLU A 817 18.48 -4.52 30.21
CA GLU A 817 17.63 -5.12 29.18
C GLU A 817 18.28 -6.38 28.60
N LEU A 818 19.58 -6.29 28.31
CA LEU A 818 20.33 -7.42 27.83
C LEU A 818 20.45 -8.51 28.91
N ARG A 819 20.63 -8.12 30.18
CA ARG A 819 20.66 -9.06 31.31
C ARG A 819 19.35 -9.83 31.39
N ILE A 820 18.22 -9.13 31.32
CA ILE A 820 16.89 -9.75 31.36
C ILE A 820 16.72 -10.72 30.20
N LEU A 821 16.98 -10.26 28.96
CA LEU A 821 16.83 -11.08 27.76
C LEU A 821 17.72 -12.34 27.79
N ALA A 822 18.99 -12.21 28.20
CA ALA A 822 19.92 -13.32 28.28
C ALA A 822 19.50 -14.35 29.33
N THR A 823 19.05 -13.88 30.51
CA THR A 823 18.54 -14.75 31.58
C THR A 823 17.28 -15.50 31.14
N THR A 824 16.31 -14.80 30.54
CA THR A 824 15.07 -15.38 30.01
C THR A 824 15.32 -16.54 29.04
N TYR A 825 16.32 -16.42 28.16
CA TYR A 825 16.67 -17.51 27.24
C TYR A 825 17.51 -18.61 27.89
N LEU A 826 18.33 -18.30 28.89
CA LEU A 826 19.04 -19.31 29.67
C LEU A 826 18.07 -20.18 30.48
N GLU A 827 16.99 -19.63 31.03
CA GLU A 827 15.95 -20.41 31.73
C GLU A 827 15.39 -21.54 30.86
N GLN A 828 15.10 -21.23 29.58
CA GLN A 828 14.68 -22.25 28.61
C GLN A 828 15.71 -23.38 28.46
N VAL A 829 16.99 -23.03 28.35
CA VAL A 829 18.07 -24.02 28.21
C VAL A 829 18.18 -24.88 29.45
N GLN A 830 18.11 -24.27 30.64
CA GLN A 830 18.21 -24.97 31.91
C GLN A 830 17.02 -25.90 32.14
N TYR A 831 15.81 -25.50 31.72
CA TYR A 831 14.65 -26.38 31.76
C TYR A 831 14.86 -27.64 30.90
N PHE A 832 15.32 -27.51 29.66
CA PHE A 832 15.57 -28.67 28.79
C PHE A 832 16.70 -29.58 29.29
N ARG A 833 17.68 -29.02 30.01
CA ARG A 833 18.74 -29.80 30.68
C ARG A 833 18.27 -30.48 31.98
N GLY A 834 17.04 -30.23 32.42
CA GLY A 834 16.49 -30.74 33.68
C GLY A 834 17.10 -30.08 34.93
N GLU A 835 17.65 -28.86 34.79
CA GLU A 835 18.21 -28.05 35.89
C GLU A 835 17.11 -27.16 36.49
N TYR A 836 16.01 -27.76 36.96
CA TYR A 836 14.77 -27.04 37.32
C TYR A 836 14.94 -26.03 38.47
N GLU A 837 15.69 -26.37 39.54
CA GLU A 837 15.96 -25.41 40.62
C GLU A 837 16.74 -24.19 40.12
N ARG A 838 17.64 -24.39 39.14
CA ARG A 838 18.37 -23.27 38.53
C ARG A 838 17.44 -22.35 37.74
N VAL A 839 16.40 -22.88 37.11
CA VAL A 839 15.36 -22.07 36.47
C VAL A 839 14.61 -21.25 37.51
N VAL A 840 14.24 -21.85 38.65
CA VAL A 840 13.54 -21.14 39.74
C VAL A 840 14.36 -19.95 40.24
N GLU A 841 15.66 -20.16 40.49
CA GLU A 841 16.57 -19.09 40.90
C GLU A 841 16.66 -17.97 39.86
N LEU A 842 16.91 -18.32 38.59
CA LEU A 842 17.09 -17.36 37.51
C LEU A 842 15.82 -16.56 37.24
N ALA A 843 14.68 -17.23 37.09
CA ALA A 843 13.41 -16.57 36.80
C ALA A 843 12.97 -15.66 37.95
N THR A 844 13.14 -16.07 39.20
CA THR A 844 12.77 -15.25 40.36
C THR A 844 13.65 -13.99 40.45
N ASP A 845 14.97 -14.12 40.25
CA ASP A 845 15.89 -12.97 40.19
C ASP A 845 15.55 -12.04 39.02
N ASN A 846 15.21 -12.61 37.86
CA ASN A 846 14.89 -11.83 36.66
C ASN A 846 13.60 -11.03 36.84
N LEU A 847 12.55 -11.68 37.36
CA LEU A 847 11.26 -11.07 37.65
C LEU A 847 11.36 -9.99 38.73
N ALA A 848 12.19 -10.19 39.76
CA ALA A 848 12.41 -9.20 40.81
C ALA A 848 13.11 -7.92 40.30
N ALA A 849 13.96 -8.07 39.29
CA ALA A 849 14.71 -6.96 38.69
C ALA A 849 13.97 -6.26 37.54
N LEU A 850 12.88 -6.83 37.02
CA LEU A 850 12.07 -6.23 35.96
C LEU A 850 11.15 -5.15 36.55
N PRO A 851 11.26 -3.87 36.14
CA PRO A 851 10.36 -2.82 36.60
C PRO A 851 8.90 -3.09 36.22
N ALA A 852 7.96 -2.75 37.12
CA ALA A 852 6.54 -3.05 36.94
C ALA A 852 5.91 -2.35 35.70
N ASP A 853 6.38 -1.14 35.36
CA ASP A 853 5.98 -0.39 34.17
C ASP A 853 6.49 -1.01 32.86
N ARG A 854 7.49 -1.90 32.94
CA ARG A 854 8.06 -2.63 31.80
C ARG A 854 7.56 -4.07 31.67
N ALA A 855 6.54 -4.45 32.43
CA ALA A 855 6.00 -5.82 32.43
C ALA A 855 5.52 -6.29 31.04
N TYR A 856 5.18 -5.37 30.13
CA TYR A 856 4.69 -5.67 28.78
C TYR A 856 5.74 -5.56 27.68
N GLU A 857 6.99 -5.24 28.04
CA GLU A 857 8.04 -5.07 27.06
C GLU A 857 8.58 -6.40 26.54
N TYR A 858 8.69 -6.48 25.21
CA TYR A 858 9.15 -7.68 24.52
C TYR A 858 10.67 -7.79 24.53
N LEU A 859 11.42 -6.68 24.67
CA LEU A 859 12.90 -6.66 24.68
C LEU A 859 13.53 -7.43 23.50
N GLY A 860 12.86 -7.46 22.35
CA GLY A 860 13.28 -8.23 21.17
C GLY A 860 12.93 -9.74 21.21
N SER A 861 12.26 -10.24 22.25
CA SER A 861 11.69 -11.58 22.32
C SER A 861 10.33 -11.69 21.60
N SER A 862 9.77 -12.91 21.54
CA SER A 862 8.45 -13.22 20.96
C SER A 862 7.29 -13.05 21.93
N ALA A 863 7.56 -12.86 23.22
CA ALA A 863 6.60 -12.47 24.25
C ALA A 863 7.28 -11.57 25.30
N PRO A 864 6.51 -10.81 26.10
CA PRO A 864 7.06 -10.02 27.18
C PRO A 864 7.89 -10.87 28.14
N ALA A 865 9.04 -10.35 28.60
CA ALA A 865 9.96 -11.08 29.48
C ALA A 865 9.24 -11.58 30.75
N SER A 866 8.38 -10.75 31.34
CA SER A 866 7.57 -11.10 32.53
C SER A 866 6.73 -12.38 32.38
N ILE A 867 6.25 -12.67 31.17
CA ILE A 867 5.42 -13.84 30.86
C ILE A 867 6.31 -14.99 30.40
N TYR A 868 7.41 -14.69 29.72
CA TYR A 868 8.40 -15.68 29.31
C TYR A 868 9.05 -16.36 30.51
N ASP A 869 9.45 -15.59 31.52
CA ASP A 869 10.10 -16.09 32.73
C ASP A 869 9.10 -16.89 33.58
N ARG A 870 7.88 -16.36 33.77
CA ARG A 870 6.82 -17.09 34.50
C ARG A 870 6.45 -18.40 33.84
N PHE A 871 6.49 -18.49 32.50
CA PHE A 871 6.25 -19.75 31.80
C PHE A 871 7.24 -20.83 32.25
N TRP A 872 8.55 -20.55 32.21
CA TRP A 872 9.57 -21.52 32.60
C TRP A 872 9.57 -21.81 34.09
N LEU A 873 9.28 -20.80 34.91
CA LEU A 873 9.14 -20.94 36.35
C LEU A 873 8.02 -21.90 36.72
N VAL A 874 6.81 -21.70 36.18
CA VAL A 874 5.63 -22.54 36.47
C VAL A 874 5.88 -23.99 36.08
N VAL A 875 6.39 -24.26 34.88
CA VAL A 875 6.64 -25.65 34.44
C VAL A 875 7.78 -26.29 35.23
N SER A 876 8.80 -25.53 35.67
CA SER A 876 9.90 -26.06 36.49
C SER A 876 9.45 -26.40 37.91
N LEU A 877 8.67 -25.52 38.54
CA LEU A 877 8.07 -25.77 39.86
C LEU A 877 7.14 -26.99 39.82
N ALA A 878 6.39 -27.17 38.73
CA ALA A 878 5.57 -28.36 38.51
C ALA A 878 6.42 -29.65 38.44
N GLN A 879 7.54 -29.65 37.71
CA GLN A 879 8.45 -30.79 37.66
C GLN A 879 9.06 -31.11 39.04
N LEU A 880 9.30 -30.10 39.87
CA LEU A 880 9.80 -30.24 41.25
C LEU A 880 8.72 -30.69 42.26
N GLY A 881 7.44 -30.70 41.86
CA GLY A 881 6.31 -30.99 42.76
C GLY A 881 5.95 -29.85 43.71
N ARG A 882 6.42 -28.62 43.44
CA ARG A 882 6.13 -27.39 44.20
C ARG A 882 4.84 -26.74 43.66
N PHE A 883 3.74 -27.50 43.63
CA PHE A 883 2.50 -27.11 42.96
C PHE A 883 1.83 -25.86 43.57
N ALA A 884 1.88 -25.71 44.90
CA ALA A 884 1.29 -24.55 45.58
C ALA A 884 1.97 -23.24 45.16
N GLU A 885 3.30 -23.24 45.12
CA GLU A 885 4.09 -22.09 44.66
C GLU A 885 3.89 -21.83 43.16
N ALA A 886 3.83 -22.89 42.34
CA ALA A 886 3.57 -22.76 40.91
C ALA A 886 2.21 -22.08 40.62
N ALA A 887 1.19 -22.34 41.44
CA ALA A 887 -0.14 -21.76 41.28
C ALA A 887 -0.17 -20.23 41.51
N GLU A 888 0.73 -19.68 42.33
CA GLU A 888 0.85 -18.23 42.54
C GLU A 888 1.31 -17.54 41.24
N TYR A 889 2.34 -18.12 40.60
CA TYR A 889 2.86 -17.61 39.32
C TYR A 889 1.94 -17.91 38.13
N GLU A 890 1.19 -19.03 38.17
CA GLU A 890 0.16 -19.39 37.18
C GLU A 890 -0.88 -18.27 37.05
N ALA A 891 -1.50 -17.89 38.17
CA ALA A 891 -2.56 -16.89 38.20
C ALA A 891 -2.08 -15.54 37.67
N GLU A 892 -0.87 -15.14 38.04
CA GLU A 892 -0.29 -13.88 37.57
C GLU A 892 0.07 -13.93 36.08
N ALA A 893 0.63 -15.04 35.59
CA ALA A 893 0.99 -15.22 34.20
C ALA A 893 -0.23 -15.11 33.28
N ILE A 894 -1.36 -15.75 33.65
CA ILE A 894 -2.61 -15.66 32.88
C ILE A 894 -3.13 -14.22 32.89
N ARG A 895 -3.22 -13.58 34.06
CA ARG A 895 -3.69 -12.19 34.18
C ARG A 895 -2.89 -11.21 33.32
N LEU A 896 -1.56 -11.30 33.36
CA LEU A 896 -0.68 -10.47 32.54
C LEU A 896 -0.85 -10.80 31.05
N ALA A 897 -0.88 -12.08 30.69
CA ALA A 897 -1.00 -12.50 29.31
C ALA A 897 -2.33 -12.07 28.67
N GLU A 898 -3.46 -12.25 29.36
CA GLU A 898 -4.79 -11.85 28.86
C GLU A 898 -4.86 -10.35 28.52
N SER A 899 -4.20 -9.51 29.33
CA SER A 899 -4.15 -8.08 29.07
C SER A 899 -3.38 -7.72 27.79
N THR A 900 -2.50 -8.60 27.29
CA THR A 900 -1.79 -8.38 26.02
C THR A 900 -2.66 -8.61 24.79
N ARG A 901 -3.76 -9.38 24.86
CA ARG A 901 -4.55 -9.78 23.68
C ARG A 901 -3.74 -10.42 22.53
N HIS A 902 -2.52 -10.88 22.79
CA HIS A 902 -1.64 -11.51 21.80
C HIS A 902 -1.73 -13.03 21.92
N ALA A 903 -2.20 -13.69 20.86
CA ALA A 903 -2.53 -15.12 20.85
C ALA A 903 -1.37 -16.02 21.31
N PHE A 904 -0.14 -15.76 20.84
CA PHE A 904 1.05 -16.49 21.29
C PHE A 904 1.28 -16.33 22.79
N THR A 905 1.15 -15.11 23.31
CA THR A 905 1.42 -14.80 24.73
C THR A 905 0.38 -15.43 25.65
N ILE A 906 -0.91 -15.34 25.29
CA ILE A 906 -2.00 -15.93 26.07
C ILE A 906 -1.95 -17.46 26.00
N GLY A 907 -1.75 -18.02 24.81
CA GLY A 907 -1.61 -19.46 24.62
C GLY A 907 -0.43 -20.03 25.41
N ARG A 908 0.68 -19.28 25.52
CA ARG A 908 1.84 -19.66 26.33
C ARG A 908 1.49 -19.79 27.81
N ALA A 909 0.85 -18.79 28.40
CA ALA A 909 0.46 -18.81 29.81
C ALA A 909 -0.50 -19.99 30.11
N HIS A 910 -1.50 -20.19 29.25
CA HIS A 910 -2.45 -21.30 29.37
C HIS A 910 -1.79 -22.67 29.17
N HIS A 911 -0.80 -22.77 28.30
CA HIS A 911 -0.03 -24.01 28.13
C HIS A 911 0.78 -24.35 29.39
N ALA A 912 1.47 -23.39 30.00
CA ALA A 912 2.17 -23.63 31.28
C ALA A 912 1.21 -24.07 32.39
N ALA A 913 0.08 -23.38 32.53
CA ALA A 913 -0.96 -23.72 33.49
C ALA A 913 -1.54 -25.13 33.22
N GLY A 914 -1.78 -25.47 31.96
CA GLY A 914 -2.24 -26.79 31.54
C GLY A 914 -1.25 -27.90 31.91
N VAL A 915 0.04 -27.68 31.69
CA VAL A 915 1.11 -28.62 32.07
C VAL A 915 1.21 -28.78 33.59
N LEU A 916 1.10 -27.68 34.35
CA LEU A 916 1.07 -27.71 35.81
C LEU A 916 -0.02 -28.66 36.34
N HIS A 917 -1.25 -28.49 35.88
CA HIS A 917 -2.38 -29.31 36.31
C HIS A 917 -2.33 -30.74 35.78
N LEU A 918 -1.80 -30.94 34.57
CA LEU A 918 -1.53 -32.26 34.02
C LEU A 918 -0.57 -33.04 34.92
N LEU A 919 0.52 -32.42 35.37
CA LEU A 919 1.50 -33.08 36.26
C LEU A 919 0.94 -33.29 37.68
N LYS A 920 0.11 -32.38 38.18
CA LYS A 920 -0.56 -32.54 39.49
C LYS A 920 -1.60 -33.68 39.50
N GLY A 921 -2.20 -33.96 38.34
CA GLY A 921 -3.31 -34.92 38.19
C GLY A 921 -4.70 -34.28 38.21
N ASP A 922 -4.78 -32.94 38.04
CA ASP A 922 -6.03 -32.18 37.97
C ASP A 922 -6.57 -32.17 36.52
N TRP A 923 -6.98 -33.34 36.02
CA TRP A 923 -7.27 -33.56 34.60
C TRP A 923 -8.31 -32.61 34.00
N ALA A 924 -9.39 -32.33 34.74
CA ALA A 924 -10.45 -31.43 34.26
C ALA A 924 -9.94 -29.98 34.07
N LYS A 925 -9.13 -29.48 35.01
CA LYS A 925 -8.53 -28.13 34.90
C LYS A 925 -7.48 -28.10 33.79
N ALA A 926 -6.65 -29.14 33.69
CA ALA A 926 -5.68 -29.30 32.61
C ALA A 926 -6.34 -29.28 31.21
N ARG A 927 -7.46 -30.01 31.03
CA ARG A 927 -8.23 -30.05 29.78
C ARG A 927 -8.69 -28.64 29.40
N SER A 928 -9.34 -27.93 30.32
CA SER A 928 -9.88 -26.59 30.06
C SER A 928 -8.79 -25.61 29.62
N LEU A 929 -7.65 -25.60 30.31
CA LEU A 929 -6.55 -24.68 30.03
C LEU A 929 -5.85 -25.00 28.70
N LEU A 930 -5.57 -26.28 28.43
CA LEU A 930 -4.90 -26.70 27.19
C LEU A 930 -5.78 -26.45 25.97
N GLU A 931 -7.07 -26.79 26.01
CA GLU A 931 -7.97 -26.55 24.88
C GLU A 931 -8.16 -25.04 24.61
N HIS A 932 -8.20 -24.20 25.66
CA HIS A 932 -8.20 -22.75 25.49
C HIS A 932 -6.92 -22.26 24.79
N GLY A 933 -5.75 -22.71 25.25
CA GLY A 933 -4.45 -22.39 24.65
C GLY A 933 -4.33 -22.86 23.20
N ILE A 934 -4.77 -24.07 22.88
CA ILE A 934 -4.80 -24.62 21.50
C ILE A 934 -5.72 -23.78 20.61
N GLY A 935 -6.91 -23.39 21.10
CA GLY A 935 -7.82 -22.51 20.39
C GLY A 935 -7.14 -21.20 19.98
N LEU A 936 -6.45 -20.56 20.92
CA LEU A 936 -5.70 -19.32 20.69
C LEU A 936 -4.55 -19.51 19.70
N TYR A 937 -3.77 -20.57 19.83
CA TYR A 937 -2.69 -20.85 18.88
C TYR A 937 -3.21 -21.09 17.47
N ARG A 938 -4.36 -21.76 17.32
CA ARG A 938 -4.99 -21.96 16.02
C ARG A 938 -5.50 -20.64 15.44
N THR A 939 -6.20 -19.83 16.23
CA THR A 939 -6.71 -18.53 15.77
C THR A 939 -5.58 -17.56 15.42
N GLY A 940 -4.47 -17.61 16.17
CA GLY A 940 -3.28 -16.78 15.94
C GLY A 940 -2.25 -17.38 14.97
N ASN A 941 -2.54 -18.53 14.34
CA ASN A 941 -1.62 -19.29 13.49
C ASN A 941 -0.20 -19.49 14.09
N VAL A 942 -0.14 -19.79 15.38
CA VAL A 942 1.10 -19.99 16.11
C VAL A 942 1.64 -21.39 15.83
N VAL A 943 2.57 -21.51 14.89
CA VAL A 943 3.12 -22.81 14.44
C VAL A 943 4.12 -23.41 15.43
N LEU A 944 4.90 -22.59 16.13
CA LEU A 944 6.04 -23.09 16.93
C LEU A 944 5.59 -23.80 18.22
N ALA A 945 4.62 -23.24 18.95
CA ALA A 945 4.19 -23.72 20.27
C ALA A 945 3.03 -24.72 20.24
N LEU A 946 2.27 -24.78 19.13
CA LEU A 946 1.07 -25.61 18.98
C LEU A 946 1.32 -27.13 19.20
N PRO A 947 2.38 -27.77 18.67
CA PRO A 947 2.52 -29.22 18.76
C PRO A 947 2.62 -29.73 20.19
N SER A 948 3.31 -29.01 21.08
CA SER A 948 3.45 -29.41 22.49
C SER A 948 2.13 -29.33 23.25
N ALA A 949 1.30 -28.31 22.98
CA ALA A 949 -0.01 -28.18 23.60
C ALA A 949 -0.99 -29.27 23.10
N VAL A 950 -0.98 -29.55 21.78
CA VAL A 950 -1.79 -30.63 21.18
C VAL A 950 -1.40 -32.00 21.74
N ALA A 951 -0.10 -32.26 21.87
CA ALA A 951 0.43 -33.50 22.45
C ALA A 951 0.03 -33.68 23.93
N ALA A 952 0.12 -32.61 24.74
CA ALA A 952 -0.34 -32.62 26.12
C ALA A 952 -1.86 -32.85 26.23
N SER A 953 -2.65 -32.23 25.34
CA SER A 953 -4.10 -32.44 25.26
C SER A 953 -4.45 -33.90 24.92
N ALA A 954 -3.72 -34.55 24.01
CA ALA A 954 -3.93 -35.96 23.70
C ALA A 954 -3.83 -36.86 24.95
N TRP A 955 -2.86 -36.60 25.83
CA TRP A 955 -2.75 -37.32 27.10
C TRP A 955 -3.93 -37.04 28.02
N VAL A 956 -4.27 -35.76 28.23
CA VAL A 956 -5.38 -35.39 29.14
C VAL A 956 -6.70 -36.00 28.68
N LEU A 957 -7.01 -35.96 27.39
CA LEU A 957 -8.23 -36.54 26.83
C LEU A 957 -8.26 -38.07 26.96
N ALA A 958 -7.14 -38.74 26.73
CA ALA A 958 -7.05 -40.18 26.94
C ALA A 958 -7.26 -40.55 28.42
N GLN A 959 -6.79 -39.72 29.34
CA GLN A 959 -6.95 -39.92 30.78
C GLN A 959 -8.38 -39.70 31.28
N LEU A 960 -9.17 -38.90 30.54
CA LEU A 960 -10.59 -38.63 30.78
C LEU A 960 -11.52 -39.57 29.98
N ASP A 961 -10.99 -40.66 29.41
CA ASP A 961 -11.71 -41.64 28.59
C ASP A 961 -12.38 -41.05 27.32
N GLU A 962 -11.88 -39.92 26.80
CA GLU A 962 -12.34 -39.31 25.55
C GLU A 962 -11.56 -39.83 24.33
N ALA A 963 -11.62 -41.15 24.12
CA ALA A 963 -10.74 -41.89 23.21
C ALA A 963 -10.71 -41.36 21.76
N SER A 964 -11.87 -40.97 21.20
CA SER A 964 -11.95 -40.48 19.82
C SER A 964 -11.22 -39.15 19.64
N GLU A 965 -11.38 -38.20 20.56
CA GLU A 965 -10.74 -36.90 20.47
C GLU A 965 -9.24 -36.99 20.81
N ALA A 966 -8.88 -37.86 21.77
CA ALA A 966 -7.48 -38.18 22.05
C ALA A 966 -6.75 -38.73 20.83
N LEU A 967 -7.38 -39.63 20.06
CA LEU A 967 -6.80 -40.18 18.83
C LEU A 967 -6.63 -39.12 17.72
N ASN A 968 -7.57 -38.17 17.63
CA ASN A 968 -7.46 -37.03 16.71
C ASN A 968 -6.26 -36.14 17.08
N ARG A 969 -6.14 -35.75 18.36
CA ARG A 969 -5.01 -34.96 18.86
C ARG A 969 -3.68 -35.69 18.71
N LEU A 970 -3.65 -37.01 18.89
CA LEU A 970 -2.46 -37.82 18.69
C LEU A 970 -1.95 -37.74 17.25
N ARG A 971 -2.83 -37.99 16.28
CA ARG A 971 -2.49 -37.91 14.84
C ARG A 971 -2.06 -36.51 14.43
N GLU A 972 -2.76 -35.49 14.91
CA GLU A 972 -2.43 -34.09 14.66
C GLU A 972 -1.06 -33.74 15.24
N GLY A 973 -0.79 -34.13 16.50
CA GLY A 973 0.47 -33.88 17.18
C GLY A 973 1.66 -34.50 16.45
N GLU A 974 1.56 -35.77 16.01
CA GLU A 974 2.63 -36.41 15.24
C GLU A 974 2.90 -35.67 13.91
N GLN A 975 1.85 -35.33 13.15
CA GLN A 975 2.00 -34.60 11.88
C GLN A 975 2.65 -33.23 12.08
N LEU A 976 2.28 -32.51 13.14
CA LEU A 976 2.86 -31.21 13.47
C LEU A 976 4.35 -31.32 13.84
N LEU A 977 4.72 -32.34 14.62
CA LEU A 977 6.11 -32.60 15.00
C LEU A 977 6.96 -33.01 13.79
N GLU A 978 6.44 -33.85 12.90
CA GLU A 978 7.13 -34.23 11.66
C GLU A 978 7.43 -33.02 10.77
N ARG A 979 6.47 -32.10 10.62
CA ARG A 979 6.66 -30.85 9.86
C ARG A 979 7.74 -29.95 10.48
N GLN A 980 7.79 -29.87 11.81
CA GLN A 980 8.84 -29.11 12.50
C GLN A 980 10.22 -29.78 12.37
N ALA A 981 10.28 -31.11 12.49
CA ALA A 981 11.51 -31.88 12.35
C ALA A 981 12.11 -31.73 10.95
N ALA A 982 11.28 -31.72 9.90
CA ALA A 982 11.69 -31.46 8.52
C ALA A 982 12.35 -30.07 8.34
N ARG A 983 12.07 -29.12 9.24
CA ARG A 983 12.69 -27.78 9.28
C ARG A 983 13.86 -27.69 10.26
N GLY A 984 14.24 -28.80 10.91
CA GLY A 984 15.31 -28.87 11.90
C GLY A 984 14.94 -28.36 13.30
N ILE A 985 13.66 -28.05 13.54
CA ILE A 985 13.17 -27.62 14.85
C ILE A 985 12.87 -28.88 15.65
N VAL A 986 13.70 -29.20 16.64
CA VAL A 986 13.62 -30.46 17.40
C VAL A 986 13.74 -30.27 18.92
N GLY A 987 14.16 -29.10 19.40
CA GLY A 987 14.48 -28.89 20.81
C GLY A 987 13.33 -29.11 21.80
N GLN A 988 12.07 -29.00 21.35
CA GLN A 988 10.86 -29.18 22.17
C GLN A 988 10.17 -30.53 21.95
N HIS A 989 10.71 -31.39 21.08
CA HIS A 989 10.01 -32.60 20.65
C HIS A 989 9.92 -33.68 21.72
N ASP A 990 10.91 -33.77 22.60
CA ASP A 990 11.00 -34.84 23.59
C ASP A 990 9.82 -34.85 24.57
N TRP A 991 9.41 -33.66 25.04
CA TRP A 991 8.19 -33.50 25.85
C TRP A 991 6.93 -33.90 25.07
N ALA A 992 6.82 -33.48 23.81
CA ALA A 992 5.67 -33.78 22.97
C ALA A 992 5.58 -35.29 22.64
N TYR A 993 6.69 -35.94 22.31
CA TYR A 993 6.72 -37.39 22.10
C TYR A 993 6.43 -38.17 23.37
N HIS A 994 6.91 -37.72 24.53
CA HIS A 994 6.54 -38.32 25.81
C HIS A 994 5.03 -38.26 26.04
N THR A 995 4.41 -37.09 25.93
CA THR A 995 2.97 -36.90 26.18
C THR A 995 2.10 -37.66 25.17
N LEU A 996 2.48 -37.70 23.88
CA LEU A 996 1.85 -38.58 22.88
C LEU A 996 2.00 -40.07 23.25
N GLY A 997 3.17 -40.48 23.74
CA GLY A 997 3.41 -41.84 24.22
C GLY A 997 2.54 -42.22 25.42
N ARG A 998 2.30 -41.29 26.35
CA ARG A 998 1.33 -41.46 27.46
C ARG A 998 -0.08 -41.64 26.96
N ALA A 999 -0.50 -40.85 25.96
CA ALA A 999 -1.79 -41.02 25.31
C ALA A 999 -1.92 -42.40 24.63
N CYS A 1000 -0.90 -42.83 23.89
CA CYS A 1000 -0.87 -44.17 23.28
C CYS A 1000 -1.03 -45.28 24.31
N LEU A 1001 -0.34 -45.20 25.45
CA LEU A 1001 -0.43 -46.19 26.53
C LEU A 1001 -1.87 -46.29 27.06
N LEU A 1002 -2.50 -45.16 27.37
CA LEU A 1002 -3.88 -45.11 27.88
C LEU A 1002 -4.92 -45.60 26.85
N LEU A 1003 -4.65 -45.40 25.56
CA LEU A 1003 -5.48 -45.92 24.46
C LEU A 1003 -5.20 -47.39 24.11
N GLY A 1004 -4.33 -48.08 24.84
CA GLY A 1004 -3.96 -49.48 24.60
C GLY A 1004 -3.04 -49.71 23.39
N ARG A 1005 -2.46 -48.65 22.80
CA ARG A 1005 -1.56 -48.72 21.64
C ARG A 1005 -0.10 -48.90 22.08
N LEU A 1006 0.17 -50.05 22.69
CA LEU A 1006 1.43 -50.31 23.42
C LEU A 1006 2.69 -50.24 22.54
N ASP A 1007 2.65 -50.75 21.30
CA ASP A 1007 3.82 -50.71 20.40
C ASP A 1007 4.15 -49.27 19.97
N GLU A 1008 3.14 -48.42 19.79
CA GLU A 1008 3.35 -47.00 19.50
C GLU A 1008 3.85 -46.22 20.70
N ALA A 1009 3.29 -46.48 21.89
CA ALA A 1009 3.80 -45.93 23.15
C ALA A 1009 5.28 -46.28 23.35
N ARG A 1010 5.66 -47.54 23.06
CA ARG A 1010 7.04 -48.02 23.11
C ARG A 1010 7.94 -47.29 22.11
N ARG A 1011 7.50 -47.16 20.86
CA ARG A 1011 8.24 -46.46 19.80
C ARG A 1011 8.50 -45.00 20.17
N LEU A 1012 7.49 -44.30 20.66
CA LEU A 1012 7.61 -42.90 21.07
C LEU A 1012 8.52 -42.74 22.29
N GLY A 1013 8.38 -43.61 23.30
CA GLY A 1013 9.28 -43.62 24.47
C GLY A 1013 10.73 -43.91 24.10
N ALA A 1014 10.98 -44.91 23.23
CA ALA A 1014 12.32 -45.24 22.76
C ALA A 1014 12.98 -44.09 21.99
N ARG A 1015 12.20 -43.36 21.18
CA ARG A 1015 12.68 -42.18 20.45
C ARG A 1015 13.19 -41.07 21.39
N VAL A 1016 12.51 -40.82 22.51
CA VAL A 1016 12.98 -39.84 23.52
C VAL A 1016 14.18 -40.36 24.31
N VAL A 1017 14.29 -41.67 24.47
CA VAL A 1017 15.48 -42.28 25.08
C VAL A 1017 16.71 -42.10 24.18
N GLU A 1018 16.56 -42.11 22.85
CA GLU A 1018 17.68 -41.90 21.92
C GLU A 1018 18.30 -40.49 22.02
N SER A 1019 17.58 -39.48 22.52
CA SER A 1019 18.09 -38.13 22.79
C SER A 1019 18.74 -37.95 24.18
N LEU A 1020 18.92 -39.05 24.92
CA LEU A 1020 19.40 -39.13 26.32
C LEU A 1020 20.55 -38.18 26.74
N PRO A 1021 21.59 -37.88 25.93
CA PRO A 1021 22.70 -37.05 26.40
C PRO A 1021 22.33 -35.58 26.63
N SER A 1022 21.35 -35.05 25.89
CA SER A 1022 21.05 -33.60 25.88
C SER A 1022 19.89 -33.22 26.80
N GLN A 1023 18.89 -34.09 26.99
CA GLN A 1023 17.65 -33.77 27.72
C GLN A 1023 17.31 -34.81 28.81
N PRO A 1024 18.11 -34.89 29.89
CA PRO A 1024 18.02 -35.99 30.86
C PRO A 1024 16.72 -35.98 31.68
N GLY A 1025 16.06 -34.82 31.84
CA GLY A 1025 14.75 -34.74 32.51
C GLY A 1025 13.64 -35.43 31.71
N PHE A 1026 13.57 -35.21 30.40
CA PHE A 1026 12.60 -35.91 29.56
C PHE A 1026 12.97 -37.36 29.32
N ALA A 1027 14.26 -37.70 29.30
CA ALA A 1027 14.67 -39.09 29.28
C ALA A 1027 14.17 -39.86 30.52
N ALA A 1028 14.14 -39.24 31.70
CA ALA A 1028 13.54 -39.83 32.89
C ALA A 1028 12.04 -40.14 32.66
N HIS A 1029 11.28 -39.16 32.17
CA HIS A 1029 9.87 -39.33 31.80
C HIS A 1029 9.65 -40.44 30.74
N ALA A 1030 10.56 -40.58 29.79
CA ALA A 1030 10.51 -41.63 28.76
C ALA A 1030 10.81 -43.02 29.32
N TRP A 1031 11.82 -43.16 30.18
CA TRP A 1031 12.07 -44.43 30.88
C TRP A 1031 10.89 -44.84 31.76
N HIS A 1032 10.23 -43.89 32.41
CA HIS A 1032 9.01 -44.16 33.16
C HIS A 1032 7.91 -44.72 32.27
N LEU A 1033 7.63 -44.07 31.13
CA LEU A 1033 6.67 -44.55 30.14
C LEU A 1033 7.02 -45.97 29.66
N LEU A 1034 8.28 -46.26 29.38
CA LEU A 1034 8.72 -47.60 28.97
C LEU A 1034 8.57 -48.63 30.10
N GLY A 1035 8.70 -48.21 31.36
CA GLY A 1035 8.38 -49.03 32.54
C GLY A 1035 6.90 -49.36 32.61
N ASP A 1036 6.03 -48.37 32.44
CA ASP A 1036 4.57 -48.58 32.41
C ASP A 1036 4.15 -49.49 31.24
N VAL A 1037 4.72 -49.29 30.05
CA VAL A 1037 4.47 -50.16 28.88
C VAL A 1037 4.93 -51.60 29.14
N ALA A 1038 6.12 -51.79 29.71
CA ALA A 1038 6.65 -53.12 30.03
C ALA A 1038 5.86 -53.80 31.15
N THR A 1039 5.18 -53.05 32.00
CA THR A 1039 4.39 -53.58 33.12
C THR A 1039 2.89 -53.55 32.85
N HIS A 1040 2.47 -53.30 31.60
CA HIS A 1040 1.07 -53.29 31.20
C HIS A 1040 0.41 -54.67 31.42
N ALA A 1041 -0.86 -54.70 31.80
CA ALA A 1041 -1.56 -55.93 32.21
C ALA A 1041 -1.55 -57.01 31.11
N ASP A 1042 -1.68 -56.60 29.84
CA ASP A 1042 -1.73 -57.52 28.69
C ASP A 1042 -0.35 -58.04 28.23
N ARG A 1043 0.76 -57.42 28.67
CA ARG A 1043 2.12 -57.74 28.19
C ARG A 1043 3.18 -57.43 29.25
N VAL A 1044 3.18 -58.23 30.32
CA VAL A 1044 4.09 -58.05 31.45
C VAL A 1044 5.49 -58.61 31.15
N ASP A 1045 6.47 -57.71 31.13
CA ASP A 1045 7.90 -57.97 31.18
C ASP A 1045 8.46 -57.33 32.45
N ALA A 1046 8.47 -58.12 33.53
CA ALA A 1046 8.80 -57.64 34.86
C ALA A 1046 10.26 -57.18 34.99
N GLU A 1047 11.19 -57.87 34.33
CA GLU A 1047 12.62 -57.54 34.40
C GLU A 1047 12.89 -56.20 33.72
N SER A 1048 12.40 -56.01 32.49
CA SER A 1048 12.52 -54.73 31.79
C SER A 1048 11.79 -53.61 32.53
N GLY A 1049 10.61 -53.88 33.07
CA GLY A 1049 9.82 -52.91 33.84
C GLY A 1049 10.57 -52.39 35.08
N GLU A 1050 11.08 -53.31 35.91
CA GLU A 1050 11.85 -52.97 37.11
C GLU A 1050 13.13 -52.18 36.77
N ALA A 1051 13.83 -52.59 35.71
CA ALA A 1051 15.02 -51.89 35.22
C ALA A 1051 14.72 -50.46 34.74
N HIS A 1052 13.63 -50.27 33.99
CA HIS A 1052 13.22 -48.96 33.50
C HIS A 1052 12.81 -48.00 34.63
N TYR A 1053 12.08 -48.48 35.65
CA TYR A 1053 11.73 -47.65 36.82
C TYR A 1053 12.97 -47.25 37.63
N ARG A 1054 13.90 -48.18 37.87
CA ARG A 1054 15.17 -47.85 38.55
C ARG A 1054 16.00 -46.83 37.79
N LYS A 1055 16.04 -46.96 36.45
CA LYS A 1055 16.73 -45.99 35.59
C LYS A 1055 16.06 -44.61 35.65
N THR A 1056 14.73 -44.57 35.77
CA THR A 1056 14.00 -43.32 35.99
C THR A 1056 14.39 -42.68 37.31
N LEU A 1057 14.36 -43.44 38.42
CA LEU A 1057 14.74 -42.92 39.75
C LEU A 1057 16.16 -42.33 39.74
N ALA A 1058 17.12 -43.05 39.15
CA ALA A 1058 18.51 -42.59 39.03
C ALA A 1058 18.66 -41.26 38.26
N LEU A 1059 17.74 -40.93 37.36
CA LEU A 1059 17.72 -39.66 36.63
C LEU A 1059 16.90 -38.58 37.34
N ALA A 1060 15.78 -38.96 37.95
CA ALA A 1060 14.77 -38.07 38.52
C ALA A 1060 15.16 -37.53 39.91
N GLU A 1061 15.72 -38.38 40.78
CA GLU A 1061 16.08 -38.01 42.16
C GLU A 1061 17.11 -36.88 42.24
N PRO A 1062 18.26 -36.93 41.51
CA PRO A 1062 19.26 -35.86 41.57
C PRO A 1062 18.76 -34.52 41.02
N ARG A 1063 17.64 -34.53 40.28
CA ARG A 1063 17.02 -33.35 39.65
C ARG A 1063 15.81 -32.83 40.44
N GLY A 1064 15.48 -33.46 41.57
CA GLY A 1064 14.37 -33.06 42.41
C GLY A 1064 12.99 -33.33 41.79
N MET A 1065 12.87 -34.24 40.81
CA MET A 1065 11.62 -34.50 40.10
C MET A 1065 10.62 -35.33 40.94
N ARG A 1066 10.17 -34.78 42.07
CA ARG A 1066 9.38 -35.49 43.09
C ARG A 1066 8.12 -36.17 42.55
N PRO A 1067 7.31 -35.57 41.66
CA PRO A 1067 6.14 -36.23 41.07
C PRO A 1067 6.52 -37.50 40.30
N LEU A 1068 7.57 -37.44 39.48
CA LEU A 1068 8.04 -38.58 38.70
C LEU A 1068 8.61 -39.70 39.59
N VAL A 1069 9.34 -39.34 40.65
CA VAL A 1069 9.81 -40.30 41.66
C VAL A 1069 8.64 -41.01 42.34
N ALA A 1070 7.58 -40.28 42.70
CA ALA A 1070 6.36 -40.87 43.26
C ALA A 1070 5.66 -41.82 42.26
N HIS A 1071 5.60 -41.44 40.98
CA HIS A 1071 5.06 -42.30 39.92
C HIS A 1071 5.88 -43.59 39.74
N CYS A 1072 7.22 -43.52 39.80
CA CYS A 1072 8.06 -44.72 39.78
C CYS A 1072 7.79 -45.65 40.95
N HIS A 1073 7.65 -45.13 42.16
CA HIS A 1073 7.31 -45.95 43.32
C HIS A 1073 5.92 -46.58 43.21
N LEU A 1074 4.94 -45.84 42.66
CA LEU A 1074 3.62 -46.41 42.36
C LEU A 1074 3.74 -47.57 41.35
N GLY A 1075 4.48 -47.38 40.25
CA GLY A 1075 4.71 -48.42 39.23
C GLY A 1075 5.44 -49.66 39.78
N LEU A 1076 6.51 -49.46 40.56
CA LEU A 1076 7.22 -50.54 41.23
C LEU A 1076 6.34 -51.29 42.25
N GLY A 1077 5.50 -50.56 42.99
CA GLY A 1077 4.52 -51.13 43.91
C GLY A 1077 3.54 -52.07 43.19
N LYS A 1078 2.95 -51.60 42.09
CA LYS A 1078 2.07 -52.38 41.22
C LYS A 1078 2.75 -53.61 40.65
N LEU A 1079 3.99 -53.46 40.16
CA LEU A 1079 4.77 -54.54 39.60
C LEU A 1079 5.06 -55.62 40.65
N HIS A 1080 5.61 -55.24 41.81
CA HIS A 1080 5.94 -56.16 42.88
C HIS A 1080 4.72 -56.90 43.43
N ARG A 1081 3.55 -56.26 43.48
CA ARG A 1081 2.28 -56.91 43.81
C ARG A 1081 1.96 -58.02 42.80
N ARG A 1082 2.03 -57.71 41.50
CA ARG A 1082 1.74 -58.67 40.41
C ARG A 1082 2.69 -59.86 40.37
N ILE A 1083 3.97 -59.67 40.70
CA ILE A 1083 4.97 -60.75 40.71
C ILE A 1083 5.12 -61.45 42.07
N GLY A 1084 4.22 -61.20 43.03
CA GLY A 1084 4.17 -61.91 44.31
C GLY A 1084 5.24 -61.50 45.33
N LYS A 1085 5.68 -60.23 45.32
CA LYS A 1085 6.63 -59.65 46.29
C LYS A 1085 5.91 -58.62 47.21
N PRO A 1086 5.03 -59.04 48.12
CA PRO A 1086 4.12 -58.13 48.84
C PRO A 1086 4.82 -57.15 49.78
N GLN A 1087 5.94 -57.52 50.42
CA GLN A 1087 6.69 -56.61 51.29
C GLN A 1087 7.29 -55.44 50.50
N GLN A 1088 7.91 -55.73 49.35
CA GLN A 1088 8.48 -54.71 48.48
C GLN A 1088 7.39 -53.86 47.79
N ALA A 1089 6.24 -54.47 47.48
CA ALA A 1089 5.08 -53.74 47.00
C ALA A 1089 4.57 -52.74 48.04
N GLN A 1090 4.42 -53.17 49.30
CA GLN A 1090 3.94 -52.33 50.40
C GLN A 1090 4.88 -51.16 50.68
N GLU A 1091 6.20 -51.40 50.66
CA GLU A 1091 7.21 -50.35 50.85
C GLU A 1091 7.08 -49.25 49.80
N HIS A 1092 7.08 -49.61 48.52
CA HIS A 1092 6.97 -48.62 47.45
C HIS A 1092 5.61 -47.91 47.41
N LEU A 1093 4.50 -48.61 47.64
CA LEU A 1093 3.17 -47.99 47.70
C LEU A 1093 3.05 -47.01 48.87
N ARG A 1094 3.65 -47.31 50.04
CA ARG A 1094 3.70 -46.39 51.18
C ARG A 1094 4.50 -45.13 50.84
N THR A 1095 5.66 -45.29 50.21
CA THR A 1095 6.48 -44.16 49.76
C THR A 1095 5.72 -43.28 48.76
N ALA A 1096 5.09 -43.88 47.75
CA ALA A 1096 4.29 -43.14 46.78
C ALA A 1096 3.13 -42.37 47.44
N THR A 1097 2.37 -43.03 48.33
CA THR A 1097 1.25 -42.43 49.08
C THR A 1097 1.71 -41.23 49.90
N MET A 1098 2.82 -41.36 50.64
CA MET A 1098 3.40 -40.26 51.41
C MET A 1098 3.77 -39.08 50.52
N MET A 1099 4.48 -39.34 49.42
CA MET A 1099 4.90 -38.30 48.48
C MET A 1099 3.73 -37.58 47.82
N TYR A 1100 2.69 -38.30 47.37
CA TYR A 1100 1.50 -37.67 46.80
C TYR A 1100 0.75 -36.79 47.81
N ARG A 1101 0.69 -37.21 49.08
CA ARG A 1101 0.08 -36.42 50.16
C ARG A 1101 0.87 -35.14 50.45
N GLU A 1102 2.19 -35.22 50.48
CA GLU A 1102 3.07 -34.04 50.67
C GLU A 1102 2.96 -33.02 49.54
N MET A 1103 2.69 -33.48 48.32
CA MET A 1103 2.56 -32.63 47.11
C MET A 1103 1.11 -32.25 46.78
N ASP A 1104 0.12 -32.67 47.58
CA ASP A 1104 -1.30 -32.43 47.33
C ASP A 1104 -1.80 -32.99 45.97
N MET A 1105 -1.36 -34.20 45.60
CA MET A 1105 -1.72 -34.87 44.34
C MET A 1105 -2.91 -35.83 44.53
N ALA A 1106 -4.10 -35.27 44.78
CA ALA A 1106 -5.28 -36.03 45.23
C ALA A 1106 -5.66 -37.23 44.34
N PHE A 1107 -5.69 -37.06 43.01
CA PHE A 1107 -6.00 -38.14 42.07
C PHE A 1107 -5.03 -39.32 42.20
N TRP A 1108 -3.74 -39.03 42.32
CA TRP A 1108 -2.70 -40.06 42.41
C TRP A 1108 -2.63 -40.69 43.79
N LEU A 1109 -2.94 -39.91 44.84
CA LEU A 1109 -3.08 -40.40 46.20
C LEU A 1109 -4.18 -41.47 46.28
N GLU A 1110 -5.36 -41.20 45.73
CA GLU A 1110 -6.48 -42.15 45.68
C GLU A 1110 -6.08 -43.44 44.93
N LYS A 1111 -5.38 -43.31 43.80
CA LYS A 1111 -4.86 -44.47 43.05
C LYS A 1111 -3.85 -45.29 43.86
N ALA A 1112 -2.96 -44.65 44.62
CA ALA A 1112 -1.98 -45.35 45.44
C ALA A 1112 -2.65 -46.03 46.65
N GLU A 1113 -3.64 -45.38 47.28
CA GLU A 1113 -4.42 -45.93 48.39
C GLU A 1113 -5.24 -47.14 47.93
N THR A 1114 -5.88 -47.08 46.75
CA THR A 1114 -6.60 -48.22 46.16
C THR A 1114 -5.68 -49.43 45.96
N GLU A 1115 -4.47 -49.22 45.42
CA GLU A 1115 -3.50 -50.30 45.19
C GLU A 1115 -2.96 -50.89 46.50
N MET A 1116 -2.92 -50.07 47.55
CA MET A 1116 -2.53 -50.49 48.91
C MET A 1116 -3.66 -51.29 49.58
N GLU A 1117 -4.93 -50.92 49.36
CA GLU A 1117 -6.10 -51.69 49.79
C GLU A 1117 -6.18 -53.04 49.09
N GLU A 1118 -5.92 -53.10 47.79
CA GLU A 1118 -5.90 -54.37 47.04
C GLU A 1118 -4.69 -55.26 47.37
N LEU A 1119 -3.69 -54.77 48.10
CA LEU A 1119 -2.54 -55.55 48.59
C LEU A 1119 -2.79 -56.14 49.98
N ALA A 1120 -3.64 -55.49 50.79
CA ALA A 1120 -4.02 -55.91 52.13
C ALA A 1120 -5.02 -57.08 52.08
#